data_AF-A0A3M1B3P5-F1
#
_entry.id   AF-A0A3M1B3P5-F1
#
_cell.length_a   1.000
_cell.length_b   1.000
_cell.length_c   1.000
_cell.angle_alpha   90.00
_cell.angle_beta   90.00
_cell.angle_gamma   90.00
#
_symmetry.space_group_name_H-M   'P 1'
#
loop_
_entity.id
_entity.type
_entity.pdbx_description
1 polymer ?
#
loop_
_entity_poly.entity_id
_entity_poly.type
_entity_poly.pdbx_seq_one_letter_code
_entity_poly.pdbx_strand_id
1 'polypeptide(L)'
;PPDHTLSETLIEKKSNAQTSPGTSPQEKAGTHSAGRASTHPTRNQSKAQTLAEDEEVSAIKRVLEGEIESEKRLIHKVIGHYKILRKLGQGAMGVVYEALHVGLQKKLALKILPPEFAKVKSRVALFVQEARSAAKLDHPNIVRVYDVGVSPDGYYYLAMELIQGRDVMELLKEKKKLPEKEAVRIILEAAKGLALAQKNRIIHRDIKPENLMISKDGQVKVSDFGLAKQVDNFTASQEGLMGTPYYMAPECVDGRGVDSRTDIYALGISFYLLITGKRPIEGQTVPQILINQIKVKPKEPKEIEPTVSKVVNNIILKMIEKNPDNRYQHFQEIVRDLEKFLEGDKKIEIQVASKLGIDLSKEKKRRQELERKLKEQKRKWKFVGGAATALAAALILLFGIFLPTLSLSVPPLQPKPLPIEYLVKNTLDYIQSCEWTLVSLKEAYKKTQIAKLAFPNQSEKLQNALETLEEKIWKRLQNQIQYLEKKGKLGKALLALYKWKHQLDLRANHYKLIRLSLEKAWDNILSRIKTEWQMVPVVYTGKKGKKLFLLDRFEVSNREFYENYIVRRNIPQRNFPGWQNGKPLPQELDKPVRGVPYEMALQYATSMGKNLPTKEEWLAAATGEKKSLYPWGNVYKAGICNDRNLGKNGPLAVYQPKDLSPYSAKAMAGNVREWTRTPSPLYPHRKITMGGCWRSSPLSVAPIYSALAVEEEAYHEEVGFRCVRYLGEIALPSS
;
A
#
# COMPACT_ATOMS: atom_id res chain seq x y z
N PRO A 1 -48.75 -46.04 -20.94
CA PRO A 1 -48.21 -47.13 -21.79
C PRO A 1 -47.56 -46.58 -23.08
N PRO A 2 -46.48 -47.19 -23.61
CA PRO A 2 -45.67 -48.33 -23.11
C PRO A 2 -44.24 -47.86 -22.69
N ASP A 3 -43.41 -48.51 -21.88
CA ASP A 3 -43.14 -49.90 -21.44
C ASP A 3 -42.18 -50.73 -22.31
N HIS A 4 -41.30 -51.47 -21.60
CA HIS A 4 -40.32 -52.52 -21.99
C HIS A 4 -38.96 -52.12 -22.62
N THR A 5 -37.78 -52.31 -21.98
CA THR A 5 -37.03 -53.52 -21.51
C THR A 5 -36.62 -54.50 -22.61
N LEU A 6 -35.32 -54.84 -22.69
CA LEU A 6 -34.84 -56.23 -22.56
C LEU A 6 -33.29 -56.33 -22.50
N SER A 7 -32.88 -57.23 -21.59
CA SER A 7 -31.58 -57.81 -21.28
C SER A 7 -31.19 -58.93 -22.23
N GLU A 8 -29.91 -59.36 -22.24
CA GLU A 8 -29.58 -60.79 -22.31
C GLU A 8 -28.15 -61.12 -21.83
N THR A 9 -28.00 -62.36 -21.35
CA THR A 9 -26.89 -62.90 -20.56
C THR A 9 -26.43 -64.25 -21.16
N LEU A 10 -25.12 -64.51 -21.02
CA LEU A 10 -24.43 -65.81 -20.85
C LEU A 10 -24.32 -66.78 -22.06
N ILE A 11 -23.13 -67.39 -22.23
CA ILE A 11 -22.79 -68.81 -21.90
C ILE A 11 -21.49 -69.32 -22.62
N GLU A 12 -20.74 -70.21 -21.93
CA GLU A 12 -19.78 -71.29 -22.39
C GLU A 12 -18.27 -70.99 -22.62
N LYS A 13 -17.27 -71.87 -22.35
CA LYS A 13 -17.02 -73.15 -21.61
C LYS A 13 -15.50 -73.52 -21.72
N LYS A 14 -14.93 -74.22 -20.70
CA LYS A 14 -13.87 -75.30 -20.68
C LYS A 14 -12.49 -75.09 -21.40
N SER A 15 -11.33 -75.68 -21.05
CA SER A 15 -10.86 -76.64 -20.02
C SER A 15 -9.31 -76.86 -20.02
N ASN A 16 -8.76 -77.26 -18.86
CA ASN A 16 -7.70 -78.29 -18.55
C ASN A 16 -6.15 -78.13 -18.61
N ALA A 17 -5.56 -78.77 -17.56
CA ALA A 17 -4.27 -79.48 -17.34
C ALA A 17 -3.37 -78.87 -16.21
N GLN A 18 -3.42 -79.35 -14.94
CA GLN A 18 -2.74 -80.50 -14.28
C GLN A 18 -1.20 -80.42 -14.16
N THR A 19 -0.65 -80.33 -12.92
CA THR A 19 -0.14 -81.45 -12.09
C THR A 19 0.34 -80.98 -10.69
N SER A 20 0.17 -81.84 -9.68
CA SER A 20 0.55 -81.72 -8.23
C SER A 20 1.86 -82.53 -7.96
N PRO A 21 2.34 -82.92 -6.73
CA PRO A 21 1.78 -82.80 -5.34
C PRO A 21 2.80 -82.63 -4.15
N GLY A 22 2.26 -82.60 -2.92
CA GLY A 22 2.92 -82.97 -1.64
C GLY A 22 3.25 -81.78 -0.73
N THR A 23 3.01 -81.72 0.60
CA THR A 23 2.66 -82.71 1.64
C THR A 23 2.27 -81.91 2.92
N SER A 24 1.33 -82.43 3.72
CA SER A 24 0.95 -81.93 5.08
C SER A 24 1.94 -82.45 6.17
N PRO A 25 1.81 -82.28 7.52
CA PRO A 25 0.65 -81.86 8.34
C PRO A 25 0.92 -81.02 9.64
N GLN A 26 -0.19 -80.66 10.31
CA GLN A 26 -0.45 -80.70 11.77
C GLN A 26 -0.01 -79.58 12.75
N GLU A 27 -1.05 -79.14 13.48
CA GLU A 27 -1.18 -78.97 14.94
C GLU A 27 -0.70 -77.72 15.72
N LYS A 28 -1.70 -77.19 16.44
CA LYS A 28 -1.73 -76.73 17.85
C LYS A 28 -1.28 -75.31 18.22
N ALA A 29 -2.28 -74.59 18.74
CA ALA A 29 -2.33 -73.84 19.99
C ALA A 29 -1.18 -72.86 20.33
N GLY A 30 -1.54 -71.58 20.48
CA GLY A 30 -0.69 -70.60 21.16
C GLY A 30 -1.28 -69.20 21.12
N THR A 31 -1.44 -68.61 22.29
CA THR A 31 -2.02 -67.31 22.60
C THR A 31 -1.09 -66.12 22.29
N HIS A 32 -1.69 -64.91 22.29
CA HIS A 32 -1.12 -63.56 22.49
C HIS A 32 -0.71 -62.65 21.31
N SER A 33 -1.49 -61.56 21.21
CA SER A 33 -1.16 -60.13 21.05
C SER A 33 -0.44 -59.55 19.81
N ALA A 34 -1.15 -58.60 19.18
CA ALA A 34 -0.74 -57.28 18.68
C ALA A 34 0.41 -57.15 17.64
N GLY A 35 0.07 -56.66 16.44
CA GLY A 35 1.02 -56.07 15.49
C GLY A 35 0.35 -55.56 14.21
N ARG A 36 0.40 -54.23 13.97
CA ARG A 36 -0.09 -53.51 12.77
C ARG A 36 0.79 -53.79 11.54
N ALA A 37 0.20 -53.96 10.35
CA ALA A 37 0.93 -53.98 9.06
C ALA A 37 0.28 -53.06 8.01
N SER A 38 1.12 -52.30 7.29
CA SER A 38 0.79 -51.38 6.19
C SER A 38 1.14 -51.98 4.82
N THR A 39 0.36 -51.68 3.77
CA THR A 39 0.62 -52.06 2.37
C THR A 39 0.92 -50.84 1.47
N HIS A 40 1.86 -50.98 0.53
CA HIS A 40 2.19 -50.00 -0.53
C HIS A 40 2.01 -50.64 -1.93
N PRO A 41 1.58 -49.88 -2.98
CA PRO A 41 1.42 -50.38 -4.35
C PRO A 41 2.67 -50.17 -5.24
N THR A 42 2.76 -50.93 -6.34
CA THR A 42 3.98 -51.19 -7.14
C THR A 42 4.28 -50.21 -8.29
N ARG A 43 5.58 -50.16 -8.61
CA ARG A 43 6.39 -49.16 -9.34
C ARG A 43 6.08 -48.89 -10.84
N ASN A 44 5.21 -49.68 -11.49
CA ASN A 44 5.02 -49.57 -12.95
C ASN A 44 3.83 -48.71 -13.37
N GLN A 45 2.85 -48.44 -12.50
CA GLN A 45 1.79 -47.46 -12.79
C GLN A 45 2.26 -46.01 -12.57
N SER A 46 3.19 -45.78 -11.65
CA SER A 46 3.69 -44.44 -11.35
C SER A 46 4.43 -43.80 -12.52
N LYS A 47 5.20 -44.58 -13.29
CA LYS A 47 6.05 -44.07 -14.37
C LYS A 47 5.25 -43.54 -15.57
N ALA A 48 4.11 -44.15 -15.89
CA ALA A 48 3.22 -43.68 -16.95
C ALA A 48 2.42 -42.44 -16.54
N GLN A 49 2.02 -42.34 -15.26
CA GLN A 49 1.43 -41.13 -14.69
C GLN A 49 2.42 -39.97 -14.61
N THR A 50 3.69 -40.21 -14.28
CA THR A 50 4.70 -39.13 -14.18
C THR A 50 4.96 -38.48 -15.54
N LEU A 51 4.97 -39.26 -16.63
CA LEU A 51 5.18 -38.75 -17.99
C LEU A 51 4.01 -37.87 -18.47
N ALA A 52 2.78 -38.23 -18.13
CA ALA A 52 1.59 -37.42 -18.45
C ALA A 52 1.53 -36.12 -17.62
N GLU A 53 1.92 -36.18 -16.34
CA GLU A 53 1.98 -35.00 -15.44
C GLU A 53 3.08 -34.01 -15.86
N ASP A 54 4.23 -34.48 -16.34
CA ASP A 54 5.32 -33.63 -16.80
C ASP A 54 4.98 -32.90 -18.13
N GLU A 55 4.18 -33.50 -19.01
CA GLU A 55 3.66 -32.85 -20.22
C GLU A 55 2.67 -31.72 -19.90
N GLU A 56 1.78 -31.93 -18.93
CA GLU A 56 0.79 -30.94 -18.49
C GLU A 56 1.45 -29.73 -17.82
N VAL A 57 2.45 -29.96 -16.95
CA VAL A 57 3.23 -28.90 -16.30
C VAL A 57 4.07 -28.12 -17.32
N SER A 58 4.62 -28.79 -18.33
CA SER A 58 5.33 -28.17 -19.46
C SER A 58 4.40 -27.30 -20.33
N ALA A 59 3.14 -27.72 -20.52
CA ALA A 59 2.14 -26.92 -21.21
C ALA A 59 1.78 -25.64 -20.43
N ILE A 60 1.54 -25.76 -19.12
CA ILE A 60 1.19 -24.61 -18.25
C ILE A 60 2.33 -23.60 -18.15
N LYS A 61 3.58 -24.07 -18.06
CA LYS A 61 4.75 -23.20 -18.01
C LYS A 61 4.94 -22.40 -19.31
N ARG A 62 4.68 -23.03 -20.47
CA ARG A 62 4.67 -22.34 -21.78
C ARG A 62 3.58 -21.28 -21.89
N VAL A 63 2.41 -21.52 -21.29
CA VAL A 63 1.30 -20.53 -21.24
C VAL A 63 1.69 -19.32 -20.38
N LEU A 64 2.21 -19.55 -19.16
CA LEU A 64 2.59 -18.48 -18.22
C LEU A 64 3.78 -17.64 -18.70
N GLU A 65 4.79 -18.26 -19.32
CA GLU A 65 5.93 -17.55 -19.91
C GLU A 65 5.49 -16.76 -21.15
N GLY A 66 4.52 -17.27 -21.93
CA GLY A 66 3.89 -16.55 -23.04
C GLY A 66 3.11 -15.31 -22.62
N GLU A 67 2.35 -15.37 -21.52
CA GLU A 67 1.56 -14.25 -21.00
C GLU A 67 2.43 -13.09 -20.50
N ILE A 68 3.51 -13.39 -19.74
CA ILE A 68 4.44 -12.37 -19.22
C ILE A 68 5.24 -11.70 -20.34
N GLU A 69 5.62 -12.45 -21.38
CA GLU A 69 6.33 -11.90 -22.55
C GLU A 69 5.39 -11.06 -23.44
N SER A 70 4.10 -11.44 -23.54
CA SER A 70 3.09 -10.69 -24.28
C SER A 70 2.79 -9.30 -23.67
N GLU A 71 2.85 -9.20 -22.33
CA GLU A 71 2.54 -7.96 -21.60
C GLU A 71 3.64 -6.91 -21.71
N LYS A 72 4.91 -7.32 -21.79
CA LYS A 72 6.04 -6.42 -22.09
C LYS A 72 6.06 -5.95 -23.55
N ARG A 73 5.54 -6.74 -24.50
CA ARG A 73 5.56 -6.43 -25.94
C ARG A 73 4.69 -5.23 -26.34
N LEU A 74 3.65 -4.91 -25.58
CA LEU A 74 2.72 -3.84 -25.95
C LEU A 74 3.10 -2.46 -25.39
N ILE A 75 3.90 -2.37 -24.33
CA ILE A 75 4.32 -1.09 -23.77
C ILE A 75 5.24 -0.36 -24.77
N HIS A 76 4.93 0.90 -25.07
CA HIS A 76 5.51 1.72 -26.15
C HIS A 76 5.14 1.32 -27.58
N LYS A 77 4.39 0.22 -27.79
CA LYS A 77 3.82 -0.10 -29.10
C LYS A 77 2.73 0.90 -29.47
N VAL A 78 2.63 1.19 -30.76
CA VAL A 78 1.53 1.98 -31.33
C VAL A 78 0.47 1.00 -31.86
N ILE A 79 -0.75 1.11 -31.36
CA ILE A 79 -1.91 0.36 -31.86
C ILE A 79 -2.86 1.37 -32.47
N GLY A 80 -3.06 1.28 -33.79
CA GLY A 80 -3.81 2.31 -34.53
C GLY A 80 -3.11 3.67 -34.38
N HIS A 81 -3.79 4.64 -33.78
CA HIS A 81 -3.24 5.98 -33.50
C HIS A 81 -2.76 6.16 -32.05
N TYR A 82 -2.69 5.08 -31.28
CA TYR A 82 -2.55 5.12 -29.84
C TYR A 82 -1.24 4.46 -29.39
N LYS A 83 -0.32 5.27 -28.85
CA LYS A 83 0.91 4.78 -28.23
C LYS A 83 0.63 4.33 -26.81
N ILE A 84 0.83 3.05 -26.51
CA ILE A 84 0.61 2.49 -25.17
C ILE A 84 1.71 2.98 -24.22
N LEU A 85 1.32 3.50 -23.05
CA LEU A 85 2.23 4.01 -22.04
C LEU A 85 2.39 3.03 -20.87
N ARG A 86 1.28 2.51 -20.33
CA ARG A 86 1.28 1.55 -19.21
C ARG A 86 -0.07 0.85 -19.10
N LYS A 87 -0.11 -0.30 -18.42
CA LYS A 87 -1.36 -0.97 -18.04
C LYS A 87 -2.06 -0.20 -16.93
N LEU A 88 -3.39 -0.09 -17.02
CA LEU A 88 -4.28 0.46 -16.00
C LEU A 88 -4.98 -0.66 -15.22
N GLY A 89 -5.40 -1.72 -15.91
CA GLY A 89 -6.10 -2.85 -15.30
C GLY A 89 -6.40 -3.94 -16.31
N GLN A 90 -6.94 -5.06 -15.84
CA GLN A 90 -7.38 -6.18 -16.67
C GLN A 90 -8.74 -6.65 -16.18
N GLY A 91 -9.71 -6.68 -17.07
CA GLY A 91 -11.06 -7.16 -16.83
C GLY A 91 -11.38 -8.42 -17.64
N ALA A 92 -12.60 -8.91 -17.50
CA ALA A 92 -13.04 -10.15 -18.14
C ALA A 92 -13.10 -10.08 -19.69
N MET A 93 -13.22 -8.88 -20.26
CA MET A 93 -13.30 -8.65 -21.72
C MET A 93 -12.07 -7.93 -22.28
N GLY A 94 -10.98 -7.81 -21.50
CA GLY A 94 -9.70 -7.34 -22.02
C GLY A 94 -8.88 -6.50 -21.06
N VAL A 95 -7.76 -6.00 -21.58
CA VAL A 95 -6.76 -5.25 -20.83
C VAL A 95 -6.88 -3.76 -21.14
N VAL A 96 -6.92 -2.93 -20.11
CA VAL A 96 -7.01 -1.47 -20.24
C VAL A 96 -5.65 -0.85 -20.04
N TYR A 97 -5.24 0.02 -20.95
CA TYR A 97 -3.96 0.73 -20.93
C TYR A 97 -4.17 2.26 -20.91
N GLU A 98 -3.25 2.99 -20.29
CA GLU A 98 -3.09 4.42 -20.56
C GLU A 98 -2.36 4.53 -21.89
N ALA A 99 -2.95 5.25 -22.84
CA ALA A 99 -2.37 5.47 -24.15
C ALA A 99 -2.35 6.96 -24.50
N LEU A 100 -1.41 7.34 -25.36
CA LEU A 100 -1.31 8.67 -25.96
C LEU A 100 -1.82 8.58 -27.40
N HIS A 101 -2.88 9.31 -27.73
CA HIS A 101 -3.24 9.53 -29.12
C HIS A 101 -2.14 10.37 -29.78
N VAL A 102 -1.46 9.83 -30.80
CA VAL A 102 -0.25 10.43 -31.39
C VAL A 102 -0.53 11.75 -32.11
N GLY A 103 -1.61 11.82 -32.90
CA GLY A 103 -2.01 13.07 -33.59
C GLY A 103 -2.49 14.17 -32.63
N LEU A 104 -3.43 13.85 -31.73
CA LEU A 104 -4.02 14.81 -30.79
C LEU A 104 -3.13 15.14 -29.58
N GLN A 105 -2.04 14.40 -29.36
CA GLN A 105 -1.20 14.47 -28.15
C GLN A 105 -2.01 14.40 -26.84
N LYS A 106 -3.13 13.64 -26.86
CA LYS A 106 -4.07 13.52 -25.75
C LYS A 106 -3.98 12.13 -25.12
N LYS A 107 -3.87 12.09 -23.78
CA LYS A 107 -3.90 10.84 -23.01
C LYS A 107 -5.33 10.32 -22.87
N LEU A 108 -5.51 9.02 -23.01
CA LEU A 108 -6.78 8.32 -22.91
C LEU A 108 -6.61 6.91 -22.35
N ALA A 109 -7.72 6.23 -22.08
CA ALA A 109 -7.74 4.82 -21.72
C ALA A 109 -8.06 3.99 -22.98
N LEU A 110 -7.26 2.97 -23.25
CA LEU A 110 -7.39 2.08 -24.40
C LEU A 110 -7.61 0.65 -23.92
N LYS A 111 -8.84 0.15 -24.08
CA LYS A 111 -9.18 -1.25 -23.77
C LYS A 111 -8.91 -2.08 -25.02
N ILE A 112 -8.09 -3.12 -24.89
CA ILE A 112 -7.68 -4.00 -25.98
C ILE A 112 -8.26 -5.38 -25.72
N LEU A 113 -8.91 -5.96 -26.73
CA LEU A 113 -9.40 -7.33 -26.68
C LEU A 113 -8.21 -8.29 -26.82
N PRO A 114 -8.05 -9.28 -25.92
CA PRO A 114 -6.94 -10.22 -25.99
C PRO A 114 -6.95 -11.02 -27.31
N PRO A 115 -5.78 -11.40 -27.86
CA PRO A 115 -5.69 -12.11 -29.14
C PRO A 115 -6.50 -13.42 -29.17
N GLU A 116 -6.58 -14.14 -28.06
CA GLU A 116 -7.38 -15.37 -27.93
C GLU A 116 -8.88 -15.12 -28.09
N PHE A 117 -9.39 -13.98 -27.59
CA PHE A 117 -10.79 -13.60 -27.75
C PHE A 117 -11.06 -12.98 -29.11
N ALA A 118 -10.08 -12.32 -29.71
CA ALA A 118 -10.17 -11.77 -31.06
C ALA A 118 -10.38 -12.84 -32.14
N LYS A 119 -9.99 -14.10 -31.89
CA LYS A 119 -10.25 -15.24 -32.79
C LYS A 119 -11.70 -15.72 -32.77
N VAL A 120 -12.45 -15.40 -31.70
CA VAL A 120 -13.83 -15.87 -31.52
C VAL A 120 -14.78 -14.79 -32.03
N LYS A 121 -15.38 -15.02 -33.22
CA LYS A 121 -16.26 -14.05 -33.89
C LYS A 121 -17.39 -13.51 -32.99
N SER A 122 -17.99 -14.37 -32.17
CA SER A 122 -19.04 -13.95 -31.23
C SER A 122 -18.50 -12.95 -30.20
N ARG A 123 -17.33 -13.19 -29.60
CA ARG A 123 -16.72 -12.26 -28.62
C ARG A 123 -16.33 -10.93 -29.25
N VAL A 124 -15.82 -10.93 -30.48
CA VAL A 124 -15.54 -9.70 -31.23
C VAL A 124 -16.82 -8.91 -31.49
N ALA A 125 -17.88 -9.58 -31.95
CA ALA A 125 -19.17 -8.94 -32.18
C ALA A 125 -19.72 -8.29 -30.90
N LEU A 126 -19.61 -8.98 -29.76
CA LEU A 126 -20.01 -8.43 -28.46
C LEU A 126 -19.17 -7.20 -28.07
N PHE A 127 -17.85 -7.26 -28.22
CA PHE A 127 -16.95 -6.14 -27.92
C PHE A 127 -17.27 -4.90 -28.76
N VAL A 128 -17.52 -5.08 -30.06
CA VAL A 128 -17.89 -3.98 -30.97
C VAL A 128 -19.29 -3.45 -30.66
N GLN A 129 -20.24 -4.33 -30.31
CA GLN A 129 -21.60 -3.93 -29.93
C GLN A 129 -21.63 -3.15 -28.61
N GLU A 130 -20.83 -3.56 -27.63
CA GLU A 130 -20.59 -2.86 -26.36
C GLU A 130 -20.13 -1.43 -26.63
N ALA A 131 -19.04 -1.31 -27.38
CA ALA A 131 -18.45 -0.03 -27.75
C ALA A 131 -19.44 0.89 -28.47
N ARG A 132 -20.17 0.37 -29.47
CA ARG A 132 -21.16 1.14 -30.25
C ARG A 132 -22.32 1.63 -29.40
N SER A 133 -22.69 0.88 -28.37
CA SER A 133 -23.81 1.26 -27.51
C SER A 133 -23.39 2.26 -26.45
N ALA A 134 -22.21 2.06 -25.85
CA ALA A 134 -21.59 3.04 -24.98
C ALA A 134 -21.32 4.38 -25.70
N ALA A 135 -20.95 4.35 -26.99
CA ALA A 135 -20.74 5.56 -27.80
C ALA A 135 -22.00 6.42 -28.02
N LYS A 136 -23.20 5.86 -27.85
CA LYS A 136 -24.46 6.63 -27.91
C LYS A 136 -24.73 7.46 -26.65
N LEU A 137 -23.94 7.25 -25.60
CA LEU A 137 -24.14 7.86 -24.29
C LEU A 137 -23.14 9.01 -24.11
N ASP A 138 -23.63 10.24 -24.16
CA ASP A 138 -22.85 11.43 -23.79
C ASP A 138 -23.44 12.06 -22.53
N HIS A 139 -22.78 11.85 -21.39
CA HIS A 139 -23.23 12.35 -20.10
C HIS A 139 -22.03 12.59 -19.17
N PRO A 140 -22.04 13.65 -18.33
CA PRO A 140 -20.96 13.90 -17.36
C PRO A 140 -20.69 12.74 -16.40
N ASN A 141 -21.70 11.92 -16.09
CA ASN A 141 -21.59 10.75 -15.21
C ASN A 141 -21.42 9.42 -15.94
N ILE A 142 -21.06 9.42 -17.23
CA ILE A 142 -20.72 8.22 -18.00
C ILE A 142 -19.33 8.41 -18.61
N VAL A 143 -18.49 7.39 -18.58
CA VAL A 143 -17.19 7.41 -19.26
C VAL A 143 -17.42 7.49 -20.76
N ARG A 144 -16.92 8.56 -21.38
CA ARG A 144 -17.12 8.78 -22.81
C ARG A 144 -16.28 7.79 -23.64
N VAL A 145 -16.92 7.16 -24.61
CA VAL A 145 -16.25 6.40 -25.66
C VAL A 145 -15.91 7.33 -26.81
N TYR A 146 -14.65 7.31 -27.26
CA TYR A 146 -14.17 8.13 -28.37
C TYR A 146 -14.15 7.37 -29.69
N ASP A 147 -13.71 6.11 -29.65
CA ASP A 147 -13.41 5.36 -30.87
C ASP A 147 -13.40 3.85 -30.60
N VAL A 148 -13.75 3.06 -31.61
CA VAL A 148 -13.64 1.60 -31.61
C VAL A 148 -13.13 1.16 -32.98
N GLY A 149 -12.10 0.32 -32.99
CA GLY A 149 -11.47 -0.06 -34.24
C GLY A 149 -10.62 -1.30 -34.15
N VAL A 150 -10.00 -1.61 -35.29
CA VAL A 150 -9.03 -2.69 -35.45
C VAL A 150 -7.75 -2.05 -35.96
N SER A 151 -6.62 -2.31 -35.31
CA SER A 151 -5.33 -1.83 -35.81
C SER A 151 -4.89 -2.62 -37.05
N PRO A 152 -3.95 -2.09 -37.85
CA PRO A 152 -3.34 -2.84 -38.96
C PRO A 152 -2.73 -4.18 -38.51
N ASP A 153 -2.26 -4.24 -37.26
CA ASP A 153 -1.72 -5.44 -36.63
C ASP A 153 -2.81 -6.41 -36.11
N GLY A 154 -4.09 -6.14 -36.37
CA GLY A 154 -5.21 -7.03 -36.01
C GLY A 154 -5.72 -6.90 -34.57
N TYR A 155 -5.31 -5.87 -33.81
CA TYR A 155 -5.80 -5.68 -32.44
C TYR A 155 -7.12 -4.90 -32.44
N TYR A 156 -8.16 -5.50 -31.86
CA TYR A 156 -9.41 -4.80 -31.56
C TYR A 156 -9.22 -3.91 -30.33
N TYR A 157 -9.62 -2.65 -30.44
CA TYR A 157 -9.46 -1.67 -29.37
C TYR A 157 -10.69 -0.79 -29.21
N LEU A 158 -10.83 -0.25 -28.01
CA LEU A 158 -11.83 0.74 -27.60
C LEU A 158 -11.11 1.90 -26.89
N ALA A 159 -11.11 3.08 -27.50
CA ALA A 159 -10.55 4.29 -26.91
C ALA A 159 -11.64 5.03 -26.13
N MET A 160 -11.36 5.33 -24.86
CA MET A 160 -12.29 5.94 -23.94
C MET A 160 -11.63 7.00 -23.07
N GLU A 161 -12.45 7.79 -22.40
CA GLU A 161 -12.00 8.82 -21.46
C GLU A 161 -11.10 8.23 -20.36
N LEU A 162 -9.91 8.83 -20.19
CA LEU A 162 -9.04 8.49 -19.07
C LEU A 162 -9.49 9.24 -17.81
N ILE A 163 -10.08 8.50 -16.86
CA ILE A 163 -10.43 9.06 -15.56
C ILE A 163 -9.18 9.08 -14.69
N GLN A 164 -8.65 10.27 -14.43
CA GLN A 164 -7.60 10.46 -13.43
C GLN A 164 -8.23 10.45 -12.05
N GLY A 165 -8.19 9.30 -11.38
CA GLY A 165 -8.90 9.09 -10.14
C GLY A 165 -8.75 7.66 -9.64
N ARG A 166 -9.79 7.17 -8.97
CA ARG A 166 -9.88 5.80 -8.45
C ARG A 166 -11.31 5.30 -8.57
N ASP A 167 -11.51 3.99 -8.57
CA ASP A 167 -12.86 3.44 -8.45
C ASP A 167 -13.39 3.52 -7.01
N VAL A 168 -14.71 3.39 -6.86
CA VAL A 168 -15.40 3.48 -5.58
C VAL A 168 -15.04 2.29 -4.68
N MET A 169 -14.70 1.11 -5.24
CA MET A 169 -14.28 -0.05 -4.44
C MET A 169 -12.94 0.20 -3.75
N GLU A 170 -11.98 0.84 -4.43
CA GLU A 170 -10.73 1.29 -3.83
C GLU A 170 -11.01 2.26 -2.67
N LEU A 171 -11.91 3.23 -2.85
CA LEU A 171 -12.29 4.17 -1.79
C LEU A 171 -12.90 3.43 -0.59
N LEU A 172 -13.78 2.45 -0.85
CA LEU A 172 -14.40 1.64 0.18
C LEU A 172 -13.39 0.79 0.94
N LYS A 173 -12.41 0.17 0.26
CA LYS A 173 -11.35 -0.63 0.91
C LYS A 173 -10.54 0.20 1.91
N GLU A 174 -10.29 1.47 1.59
CA GLU A 174 -9.57 2.39 2.48
C GLU A 174 -10.42 2.83 3.67
N LYS A 175 -11.65 3.25 3.43
CA LYS A 175 -12.53 3.81 4.47
C LYS A 175 -13.34 2.75 5.25
N LYS A 176 -13.37 1.50 4.77
CA LYS A 176 -14.22 0.37 5.20
C LYS A 176 -15.73 0.57 4.96
N LYS A 177 -16.25 1.77 5.20
CA LYS A 177 -17.60 2.25 4.89
C LYS A 177 -17.55 3.76 4.63
N LEU A 178 -18.57 4.32 3.99
CA LEU A 178 -18.66 5.74 3.67
C LEU A 178 -19.68 6.46 4.56
N PRO A 179 -19.43 7.74 4.92
CA PRO A 179 -20.45 8.60 5.49
C PRO A 179 -21.69 8.66 4.57
N GLU A 180 -22.87 8.70 5.17
CA GLU A 180 -24.16 8.62 4.45
C GLU A 180 -24.25 9.63 3.29
N LYS A 181 -23.91 10.90 3.54
CA LYS A 181 -23.93 11.96 2.51
C LYS A 181 -22.97 11.68 1.35
N GLU A 182 -21.82 11.08 1.64
CA GLU A 182 -20.81 10.76 0.61
C GLU A 182 -21.28 9.60 -0.27
N ALA A 183 -21.84 8.55 0.32
CA ALA A 183 -22.44 7.43 -0.42
C ALA A 183 -23.64 7.89 -1.26
N VAL A 184 -24.53 8.72 -0.69
CA VAL A 184 -25.67 9.31 -1.40
C VAL A 184 -25.21 10.09 -2.62
N ARG A 185 -24.17 10.94 -2.50
CA ARG A 185 -23.65 11.71 -3.63
C ARG A 185 -23.14 10.80 -4.75
N ILE A 186 -22.39 9.74 -4.40
CA ILE A 186 -21.85 8.78 -5.38
C ILE A 186 -22.98 8.09 -6.14
N ILE A 187 -23.98 7.59 -5.41
CA ILE A 187 -25.12 6.85 -6.00
C ILE A 187 -26.01 7.78 -6.81
N LEU A 188 -26.23 9.01 -6.35
CA LEU A 188 -26.97 10.03 -7.09
C LEU A 188 -26.34 10.30 -8.46
N GLU A 189 -25.02 10.55 -8.50
CA GLU A 189 -24.31 10.82 -9.74
C GLU A 189 -24.32 9.60 -10.68
N ALA A 190 -24.11 8.39 -10.15
CA ALA A 190 -24.25 7.16 -10.93
C ALA A 190 -25.67 6.98 -11.51
N ALA A 191 -26.71 7.23 -10.69
CA ALA A 191 -28.11 7.15 -11.11
C ALA A 191 -28.44 8.17 -12.22
N LYS A 192 -27.84 9.38 -12.20
CA LYS A 192 -28.00 10.36 -13.29
C LYS A 192 -27.45 9.83 -14.62
N GLY A 193 -26.29 9.18 -14.59
CA GLY A 193 -25.75 8.49 -15.78
C GLY A 193 -26.68 7.38 -16.25
N LEU A 194 -27.07 6.49 -15.34
CA LEU A 194 -27.92 5.33 -15.68
C LEU A 194 -29.32 5.72 -16.14
N ALA A 195 -29.84 6.88 -15.72
CA ALA A 195 -31.07 7.45 -16.25
C ALA A 195 -30.98 7.75 -17.76
N LEU A 196 -29.83 8.23 -18.26
CA LEU A 196 -29.62 8.42 -19.70
C LEU A 196 -29.54 7.05 -20.42
N ALA A 197 -28.86 6.08 -19.83
CA ALA A 197 -28.76 4.73 -20.40
C ALA A 197 -30.16 4.08 -20.52
N GLN A 198 -30.97 4.14 -19.46
CA GLN A 198 -32.36 3.67 -19.45
C GLN A 198 -33.19 4.34 -20.55
N LYS A 199 -33.07 5.67 -20.71
CA LYS A 199 -33.77 6.41 -21.78
C LYS A 199 -33.38 5.93 -23.19
N ASN A 200 -32.13 5.52 -23.37
CA ASN A 200 -31.62 4.96 -24.63
C ASN A 200 -31.84 3.45 -24.76
N ARG A 201 -32.58 2.82 -23.83
CA ARG A 201 -32.82 1.37 -23.76
C ARG A 201 -31.52 0.55 -23.71
N ILE A 202 -30.50 1.11 -23.05
CA ILE A 202 -29.21 0.45 -22.80
C ILE A 202 -29.20 0.04 -21.33
N ILE A 203 -29.01 -1.25 -21.09
CA ILE A 203 -28.87 -1.84 -19.76
C ILE A 203 -27.39 -2.16 -19.55
N HIS A 204 -26.83 -1.79 -18.41
CA HIS A 204 -25.42 -1.96 -18.11
C HIS A 204 -25.05 -3.39 -17.67
N ARG A 205 -25.87 -4.04 -16.85
CA ARG A 205 -25.76 -5.45 -16.40
C ARG A 205 -24.56 -5.83 -15.52
N ASP A 206 -23.67 -4.90 -15.19
CA ASP A 206 -22.49 -5.14 -14.32
C ASP A 206 -22.22 -3.92 -13.42
N ILE A 207 -23.28 -3.35 -12.85
CA ILE A 207 -23.13 -2.25 -11.89
C ILE A 207 -22.53 -2.78 -10.59
N LYS A 208 -21.37 -2.22 -10.21
CA LYS A 208 -20.65 -2.51 -8.97
C LYS A 208 -19.68 -1.37 -8.65
N PRO A 209 -19.18 -1.25 -7.41
CA PRO A 209 -18.26 -0.19 -7.03
C PRO A 209 -16.98 -0.10 -7.88
N GLU A 210 -16.51 -1.22 -8.43
CA GLU A 210 -15.35 -1.27 -9.34
C GLU A 210 -15.60 -0.56 -10.69
N ASN A 211 -16.86 -0.45 -11.13
CA ASN A 211 -17.27 0.21 -12.38
C ASN A 211 -17.81 1.63 -12.14
N LEU A 212 -17.67 2.15 -10.91
CA LEU A 212 -17.98 3.53 -10.57
C LEU A 212 -16.66 4.26 -10.28
N MET A 213 -16.29 5.20 -11.15
CA MET A 213 -15.02 5.92 -11.10
C MET A 213 -15.20 7.30 -10.46
N ILE A 214 -14.35 7.67 -9.51
CA ILE A 214 -14.29 9.02 -8.92
C ILE A 214 -13.07 9.74 -9.48
N SER A 215 -13.30 10.80 -10.25
CA SER A 215 -12.24 11.68 -10.76
C SER A 215 -11.58 12.51 -9.64
N LYS A 216 -10.39 13.06 -9.89
CA LYS A 216 -9.69 13.99 -8.99
C LYS A 216 -10.52 15.22 -8.60
N ASP A 217 -11.43 15.65 -9.47
CA ASP A 217 -12.33 16.79 -9.23
C ASP A 217 -13.59 16.37 -8.43
N GLY A 218 -13.71 15.10 -8.07
CA GLY A 218 -14.78 14.54 -7.23
C GLY A 218 -16.01 14.08 -7.99
N GLN A 219 -16.06 14.22 -9.32
CA GLN A 219 -17.16 13.73 -10.16
C GLN A 219 -17.10 12.21 -10.31
N VAL A 220 -18.26 11.58 -10.20
CA VAL A 220 -18.47 10.14 -10.37
C VAL A 220 -18.91 9.82 -11.79
N LYS A 221 -18.30 8.80 -12.40
CA LYS A 221 -18.62 8.31 -13.73
C LYS A 221 -18.80 6.80 -13.76
N VAL A 222 -19.80 6.33 -14.47
CA VAL A 222 -20.03 4.90 -14.72
C VAL A 222 -19.17 4.45 -15.91
N SER A 223 -18.38 3.39 -15.74
CA SER A 223 -17.53 2.78 -16.78
C SER A 223 -18.01 1.38 -17.17
N ASP A 224 -17.49 0.85 -18.28
CA ASP A 224 -17.71 -0.55 -18.73
C ASP A 224 -19.19 -0.92 -18.97
N PHE A 225 -19.88 -0.13 -19.81
CA PHE A 225 -21.24 -0.41 -20.28
C PHE A 225 -21.32 -1.70 -21.12
N GLY A 226 -21.35 -2.85 -20.44
CA GLY A 226 -21.34 -4.20 -21.01
C GLY A 226 -22.67 -4.61 -21.64
N LEU A 227 -22.85 -4.42 -22.94
CA LEU A 227 -23.89 -5.14 -23.69
C LEU A 227 -23.36 -6.49 -24.19
N ALA A 228 -23.42 -7.50 -23.33
CA ALA A 228 -23.97 -8.83 -23.64
C ALA A 228 -23.70 -9.86 -22.53
N LYS A 229 -24.79 -10.27 -21.89
CA LYS A 229 -25.12 -11.70 -21.81
C LYS A 229 -26.49 -11.85 -22.46
N GLN A 230 -26.52 -12.04 -23.77
CA GLN A 230 -27.61 -12.82 -24.30
C GLN A 230 -27.48 -14.21 -23.68
N VAL A 231 -28.63 -14.70 -23.24
CA VAL A 231 -28.83 -15.95 -22.53
C VAL A 231 -28.68 -17.08 -23.55
N ASP A 232 -27.46 -17.31 -24.02
CA ASP A 232 -27.16 -18.50 -24.81
C ASP A 232 -26.49 -19.51 -23.88
N ASN A 233 -27.35 -20.42 -23.42
CA ASN A 233 -27.07 -21.67 -22.75
C ASN A 233 -26.09 -21.62 -21.57
N PHE A 234 -26.65 -21.90 -20.39
CA PHE A 234 -25.93 -22.41 -19.21
C PHE A 234 -25.21 -23.74 -19.55
N THR A 235 -24.24 -23.73 -20.45
CA THR A 235 -23.21 -24.77 -20.50
C THR A 235 -22.15 -24.38 -19.49
N ALA A 236 -22.12 -25.16 -18.41
CA ALA A 236 -21.19 -25.06 -17.30
C ALA A 236 -19.73 -25.28 -17.76
N SER A 237 -19.11 -24.27 -18.37
CA SER A 237 -17.67 -24.08 -18.24
C SER A 237 -17.42 -23.28 -16.97
N GLN A 238 -16.56 -23.77 -16.07
CA GLN A 238 -16.23 -23.12 -14.78
C GLN A 238 -15.69 -21.68 -14.90
N GLU A 239 -15.47 -21.18 -16.12
CA GLU A 239 -14.97 -19.84 -16.42
C GLU A 239 -16.06 -18.85 -16.91
N GLY A 240 -17.32 -19.29 -17.03
CA GLY A 240 -18.41 -18.56 -17.71
C GLY A 240 -19.42 -17.79 -16.84
N LEU A 241 -19.31 -17.80 -15.52
CA LEU A 241 -20.17 -17.01 -14.62
C LEU A 241 -19.72 -15.53 -14.56
N MET A 242 -19.69 -14.88 -15.73
CA MET A 242 -19.35 -13.47 -15.97
C MET A 242 -20.37 -12.49 -15.33
N GLY A 243 -20.21 -12.26 -14.04
CA GLY A 243 -20.88 -11.27 -13.21
C GLY A 243 -20.42 -11.53 -11.79
N THR A 244 -20.03 -10.51 -11.03
CA THR A 244 -19.70 -10.73 -9.61
C THR A 244 -21.02 -11.10 -8.91
N PRO A 245 -21.24 -12.37 -8.50
CA PRO A 245 -22.57 -12.91 -8.16
C PRO A 245 -23.28 -12.15 -7.02
N TYR A 246 -22.50 -11.39 -6.25
CA TYR A 246 -22.97 -10.53 -5.17
C TYR A 246 -23.85 -9.35 -5.61
N TYR A 247 -23.77 -8.88 -6.86
CA TYR A 247 -24.57 -7.74 -7.36
C TYR A 247 -25.67 -8.16 -8.34
N MET A 248 -25.74 -9.46 -8.68
CA MET A 248 -26.68 -9.98 -9.66
C MET A 248 -28.11 -9.93 -9.13
N ALA A 249 -29.02 -9.38 -9.94
CA ALA A 249 -30.44 -9.32 -9.58
C ALA A 249 -31.10 -10.72 -9.67
N PRO A 250 -32.13 -11.00 -8.85
CA PRO A 250 -32.82 -12.29 -8.83
C PRO A 250 -33.31 -12.76 -10.21
N GLU A 251 -33.86 -11.84 -11.01
CA GLU A 251 -34.37 -12.14 -12.36
C GLU A 251 -33.29 -12.61 -13.33
N CYS A 252 -32.02 -12.20 -13.14
CA CYS A 252 -30.91 -12.69 -13.93
C CYS A 252 -30.53 -14.14 -13.60
N VAL A 253 -30.86 -14.61 -12.39
CA VAL A 253 -30.61 -15.99 -11.95
C VAL A 253 -31.71 -16.91 -12.44
N ASP A 254 -32.97 -16.45 -12.36
CA ASP A 254 -34.15 -17.24 -12.77
C ASP A 254 -34.36 -17.29 -14.29
N GLY A 255 -33.51 -16.62 -15.08
CA GLY A 255 -33.67 -16.55 -16.54
C GLY A 255 -34.89 -15.75 -17.00
N ARG A 256 -35.46 -14.92 -16.11
CA ARG A 256 -36.57 -14.02 -16.43
C ARG A 256 -36.05 -12.83 -17.25
N GLY A 257 -36.94 -12.15 -17.97
CA GLY A 257 -36.59 -10.99 -18.79
C GLY A 257 -35.83 -9.92 -17.99
N VAL A 258 -34.70 -9.44 -18.52
CA VAL A 258 -33.82 -8.44 -17.89
C VAL A 258 -34.12 -7.07 -18.49
N ASP A 259 -34.36 -6.08 -17.63
CA ASP A 259 -34.56 -4.67 -18.01
C ASP A 259 -33.73 -3.72 -17.13
N SER A 260 -33.96 -2.40 -17.21
CA SER A 260 -33.21 -1.41 -16.43
C SER A 260 -33.34 -1.56 -14.91
N ARG A 261 -34.38 -2.25 -14.42
CA ARG A 261 -34.61 -2.51 -12.99
C ARG A 261 -33.60 -3.49 -12.41
N THR A 262 -32.92 -4.26 -13.27
CA THR A 262 -31.74 -5.05 -12.90
C THR A 262 -30.58 -4.16 -12.49
N ASP A 263 -30.31 -3.07 -13.22
CA ASP A 263 -29.23 -2.13 -12.85
C ASP A 263 -29.60 -1.34 -11.59
N ILE A 264 -30.88 -1.06 -11.37
CA ILE A 264 -31.38 -0.45 -10.13
C ILE A 264 -31.05 -1.34 -8.93
N TYR A 265 -31.30 -2.66 -9.05
CA TYR A 265 -30.95 -3.62 -8.01
C TYR A 265 -29.45 -3.62 -7.72
N ALA A 266 -28.62 -3.76 -8.75
CA ALA A 266 -27.18 -3.80 -8.61
C ALA A 266 -26.59 -2.50 -8.03
N LEU A 267 -27.14 -1.34 -8.41
CA LEU A 267 -26.81 -0.05 -7.79
C LEU A 267 -27.25 -0.01 -6.32
N GLY A 268 -28.40 -0.60 -5.97
CA GLY A 268 -28.89 -0.72 -4.60
C GLY A 268 -27.99 -1.57 -3.71
N ILE A 269 -27.50 -2.72 -4.23
CA ILE A 269 -26.50 -3.55 -3.55
C ILE A 269 -25.21 -2.77 -3.34
N SER A 270 -24.77 -2.01 -4.35
CA SER A 270 -23.61 -1.13 -4.24
C SER A 270 -23.83 -0.09 -3.14
N PHE A 271 -24.99 0.58 -3.10
CA PHE A 271 -25.32 1.58 -2.09
C PHE A 271 -25.33 0.98 -0.68
N TYR A 272 -25.95 -0.19 -0.50
CA TYR A 272 -25.94 -0.96 0.75
C TYR A 272 -24.50 -1.19 1.24
N LEU A 273 -23.63 -1.68 0.35
CA LEU A 273 -22.25 -1.99 0.65
C LEU A 273 -21.45 -0.73 1.04
N LEU A 274 -21.66 0.40 0.35
CA LEU A 274 -20.97 1.65 0.68
C LEU A 274 -21.32 2.16 2.08
N ILE A 275 -22.58 2.03 2.49
CA ILE A 275 -23.07 2.52 3.77
C ILE A 275 -22.65 1.58 4.92
N THR A 276 -22.86 0.28 4.74
CA THR A 276 -22.70 -0.70 5.83
C THR A 276 -21.29 -1.31 5.90
N GLY A 277 -20.52 -1.23 4.81
CA GLY A 277 -19.27 -1.95 4.62
C GLY A 277 -19.44 -3.47 4.48
N LYS A 278 -20.69 -3.96 4.41
CA LYS A 278 -21.02 -5.39 4.28
C LYS A 278 -21.95 -5.61 3.09
N ARG A 279 -21.92 -6.82 2.54
CA ARG A 279 -22.85 -7.20 1.48
C ARG A 279 -24.18 -7.63 2.10
N PRO A 280 -25.33 -7.30 1.47
CA PRO A 280 -26.63 -7.72 2.00
C PRO A 280 -26.85 -9.23 1.89
N ILE A 281 -26.18 -9.88 0.92
CA ILE A 281 -26.27 -11.30 0.64
C ILE A 281 -24.86 -11.89 0.59
N GLU A 282 -24.64 -12.97 1.33
CA GLU A 282 -23.37 -13.70 1.40
C GLU A 282 -23.59 -15.20 1.14
N GLY A 283 -22.53 -15.93 0.83
CA GLY A 283 -22.56 -17.37 0.61
C GLY A 283 -21.15 -17.94 0.45
N GLN A 284 -20.99 -19.23 0.77
CA GLN A 284 -19.70 -19.92 0.72
C GLN A 284 -19.30 -20.32 -0.71
N THR A 285 -20.27 -20.51 -1.60
CA THR A 285 -20.07 -20.88 -3.00
C THR A 285 -20.88 -19.97 -3.92
N VAL A 286 -20.48 -19.88 -5.19
CA VAL A 286 -21.20 -19.10 -6.20
C VAL A 286 -22.66 -19.56 -6.36
N PRO A 287 -22.97 -20.87 -6.50
CA PRO A 287 -24.36 -21.33 -6.51
C PRO A 287 -25.14 -20.92 -5.26
N GLN A 288 -24.52 -20.99 -4.07
CA GLN A 288 -25.17 -20.57 -2.84
C GLN A 288 -25.49 -19.07 -2.85
N ILE A 289 -24.56 -18.24 -3.33
CA ILE A 289 -24.79 -16.79 -3.45
C ILE A 289 -25.97 -16.53 -4.38
N LEU A 290 -26.02 -17.17 -5.54
CA LEU A 290 -27.13 -17.02 -6.50
C LEU A 290 -28.48 -17.46 -5.92
N ILE A 291 -28.52 -18.60 -5.23
CA ILE A 291 -29.73 -19.06 -4.53
C ILE A 291 -30.14 -18.05 -3.45
N ASN A 292 -29.18 -17.50 -2.71
CA ASN A 292 -29.45 -16.50 -1.69
C ASN A 292 -29.92 -15.16 -2.30
N GLN A 293 -29.49 -14.81 -3.52
CA GLN A 293 -30.04 -13.66 -4.22
C GLN A 293 -31.54 -13.83 -4.46
N ILE A 294 -32.04 -15.04 -4.70
CA ILE A 294 -33.47 -15.29 -4.89
C ILE A 294 -34.19 -15.39 -3.54
N LYS A 295 -33.65 -16.18 -2.61
CA LYS A 295 -34.40 -16.66 -1.42
C LYS A 295 -34.20 -15.83 -0.16
N VAL A 296 -33.02 -15.23 0.05
CA VAL A 296 -32.67 -14.61 1.32
C VAL A 296 -33.11 -13.15 1.33
N LYS A 297 -33.93 -12.79 2.32
CA LYS A 297 -34.29 -11.39 2.60
C LYS A 297 -33.06 -10.68 3.21
N PRO A 298 -32.61 -9.55 2.63
CA PRO A 298 -31.48 -8.80 3.17
C PRO A 298 -31.86 -8.15 4.50
N LYS A 299 -30.91 -8.09 5.45
CA LYS A 299 -31.05 -7.29 6.66
C LYS A 299 -31.12 -5.81 6.32
N GLU A 300 -31.88 -5.02 7.06
CA GLU A 300 -31.95 -3.59 6.77
C GLU A 300 -30.59 -2.90 7.01
N PRO A 301 -30.21 -1.91 6.18
CA PRO A 301 -28.98 -1.13 6.41
C PRO A 301 -28.90 -0.57 7.83
N LYS A 302 -30.01 -0.09 8.39
CA LYS A 302 -30.07 0.52 9.71
C LYS A 302 -29.89 -0.48 10.87
N GLU A 303 -30.14 -1.77 10.65
CA GLU A 303 -29.80 -2.83 11.63
C GLU A 303 -28.29 -3.04 11.74
N ILE A 304 -27.54 -2.79 10.66
CA ILE A 304 -26.08 -2.94 10.63
C ILE A 304 -25.38 -1.63 11.00
N GLU A 305 -25.90 -0.52 10.50
CA GLU A 305 -25.40 0.82 10.76
C GLU A 305 -26.53 1.71 11.31
N PRO A 306 -26.69 1.81 12.64
CA PRO A 306 -27.79 2.55 13.27
C PRO A 306 -27.82 4.05 12.94
N THR A 307 -26.69 4.62 12.49
CA THR A 307 -26.59 6.03 12.10
C THR A 307 -27.27 6.35 10.77
N VAL A 308 -27.67 5.34 10.00
CA VAL A 308 -28.38 5.52 8.72
C VAL A 308 -29.77 6.12 8.94
N SER A 309 -30.08 7.16 8.18
CA SER A 309 -31.38 7.80 8.19
C SER A 309 -32.47 6.85 7.68
N LYS A 310 -33.70 7.02 8.19
CA LYS A 310 -34.85 6.22 7.74
C LYS A 310 -35.09 6.38 6.23
N VAL A 311 -34.81 7.57 5.68
CA VAL A 311 -34.98 7.87 4.26
C VAL A 311 -34.02 7.03 3.41
N VAL A 312 -32.72 7.08 3.70
CA VAL A 312 -31.71 6.31 2.94
C VAL A 312 -31.91 4.81 3.12
N ASN A 313 -32.26 4.35 4.32
CA ASN A 313 -32.62 2.95 4.58
C ASN A 313 -33.74 2.47 3.63
N ASN A 314 -34.83 3.23 3.54
CA ASN A 314 -35.97 2.88 2.70
C ASN A 314 -35.64 2.95 1.20
N ILE A 315 -34.82 3.92 0.78
CA ILE A 315 -34.37 4.01 -0.62
C ILE A 315 -33.58 2.75 -0.99
N ILE A 316 -32.60 2.36 -0.16
CA ILE A 316 -31.79 1.15 -0.39
C ILE A 316 -32.68 -0.09 -0.45
N LEU A 317 -33.58 -0.27 0.52
CA LEU A 317 -34.48 -1.42 0.57
C LEU A 317 -35.37 -1.51 -0.67
N LYS A 318 -35.95 -0.38 -1.11
CA LYS A 318 -36.76 -0.34 -2.33
C LYS A 318 -35.93 -0.66 -3.59
N MET A 319 -34.67 -0.24 -3.67
CA MET A 319 -33.80 -0.60 -4.80
C MET A 319 -33.51 -2.11 -4.86
N ILE A 320 -33.36 -2.76 -3.70
CA ILE A 320 -32.98 -4.18 -3.59
C ILE A 320 -34.15 -5.14 -3.37
N GLU A 321 -35.38 -4.69 -3.63
CA GLU A 321 -36.57 -5.55 -3.60
C GLU A 321 -36.40 -6.76 -4.53
N LYS A 322 -36.88 -7.92 -4.12
CA LYS A 322 -36.65 -9.15 -4.90
C LYS A 322 -37.51 -9.15 -6.17
N ASN A 323 -38.78 -8.74 -6.04
CA ASN A 323 -39.66 -8.52 -7.18
C ASN A 323 -39.31 -7.19 -7.89
N PRO A 324 -38.93 -7.19 -9.18
CA PRO A 324 -38.67 -5.96 -9.94
C PRO A 324 -39.82 -4.95 -9.94
N ASP A 325 -41.08 -5.41 -9.85
CA ASP A 325 -42.26 -4.53 -9.83
C ASP A 325 -42.37 -3.71 -8.54
N ASN A 326 -41.76 -4.18 -7.46
CA ASN A 326 -41.71 -3.48 -6.17
C ASN A 326 -40.53 -2.49 -6.08
N ARG A 327 -39.62 -2.50 -7.07
CA ARG A 327 -38.49 -1.57 -7.12
C ARG A 327 -38.92 -0.20 -7.65
N TYR A 328 -37.98 0.74 -7.68
CA TYR A 328 -38.10 1.90 -8.56
C TYR A 328 -38.19 1.44 -10.01
N GLN A 329 -39.09 2.05 -10.79
CA GLN A 329 -39.25 1.71 -12.20
C GLN A 329 -38.30 2.54 -13.08
N HIS A 330 -37.95 3.76 -12.62
CA HIS A 330 -37.04 4.66 -13.32
C HIS A 330 -35.92 5.20 -12.42
N PHE A 331 -34.71 5.34 -12.97
CA PHE A 331 -33.59 5.99 -12.26
C PHE A 331 -33.90 7.43 -11.85
N GLN A 332 -34.76 8.14 -12.60
CA GLN A 332 -35.21 9.49 -12.25
C GLN A 332 -35.94 9.55 -10.90
N GLU A 333 -36.64 8.49 -10.51
CA GLU A 333 -37.28 8.42 -9.18
C GLU A 333 -36.23 8.37 -8.08
N ILE A 334 -35.17 7.58 -8.29
CA ILE A 334 -34.03 7.46 -7.36
C ILE A 334 -33.29 8.79 -7.25
N VAL A 335 -33.00 9.44 -8.39
CA VAL A 335 -32.39 10.77 -8.43
C VAL A 335 -33.20 11.76 -7.61
N ARG A 336 -34.51 11.82 -7.83
CA ARG A 336 -35.42 12.72 -7.10
C ARG A 336 -35.41 12.47 -5.60
N ASP A 337 -35.46 11.21 -5.17
CA ASP A 337 -35.53 10.88 -3.74
C ASP A 337 -34.19 11.13 -3.03
N LEU A 338 -33.05 10.90 -3.71
CA LEU A 338 -31.72 11.25 -3.18
C LEU A 338 -31.47 12.77 -3.17
N GLU A 339 -31.95 13.51 -4.16
CA GLU A 339 -31.87 14.99 -4.17
C GLU A 339 -32.69 15.59 -3.03
N LYS A 340 -33.93 15.11 -2.83
CA LYS A 340 -34.76 15.50 -1.68
C LYS A 340 -34.08 15.26 -0.35
N PHE A 341 -33.39 14.12 -0.19
CA PHE A 341 -32.61 13.84 1.01
C PHE A 341 -31.51 14.89 1.24
N LEU A 342 -30.71 15.19 0.21
CA LEU A 342 -29.63 16.19 0.29
C LEU A 342 -30.17 17.62 0.53
N GLU A 343 -31.35 17.95 0.01
CA GLU A 343 -32.01 19.24 0.25
C GLU A 343 -32.56 19.36 1.67
N GLY A 344 -33.23 18.32 2.17
CA GLY A 344 -33.77 18.30 3.54
C GLY A 344 -32.66 18.46 4.58
N ASP A 345 -31.55 17.77 4.37
CA ASP A 345 -30.35 17.86 5.20
C ASP A 345 -29.69 19.24 5.17
N LYS A 346 -29.62 19.90 4.00
CA LYS A 346 -29.21 21.32 3.91
C LYS A 346 -30.13 22.26 4.67
N LYS A 347 -31.46 22.05 4.61
CA LYS A 347 -32.43 22.87 5.36
C LYS A 347 -32.22 22.72 6.88
N ILE A 348 -31.93 21.50 7.36
CA ILE A 348 -31.59 21.24 8.77
C ILE A 348 -30.29 21.95 9.15
N GLU A 349 -29.22 21.85 8.33
CA GLU A 349 -27.96 22.58 8.58
C GLU A 349 -28.18 24.09 8.67
N ILE A 350 -29.00 24.66 7.77
CA ILE A 350 -29.35 26.10 7.78
C ILE A 350 -30.14 26.46 9.05
N GLN A 351 -31.12 25.64 9.47
CA GLN A 351 -31.91 25.88 10.68
C GLN A 351 -31.08 25.74 11.97
N VAL A 352 -30.14 24.79 12.02
CA VAL A 352 -29.22 24.62 13.15
C VAL A 352 -28.26 25.80 13.22
N ALA A 353 -27.69 26.21 12.09
CA ALA A 353 -26.79 27.36 12.05
C ALA A 353 -27.51 28.67 12.41
N SER A 354 -28.76 28.87 11.96
CA SER A 354 -29.56 30.04 12.34
C SER A 354 -29.89 30.04 13.84
N LYS A 355 -30.19 28.88 14.44
CA LYS A 355 -30.40 28.76 15.90
C LYS A 355 -29.13 28.99 16.72
N LEU A 356 -27.97 28.66 16.18
CA LEU A 356 -26.66 28.86 16.84
C LEU A 356 -26.05 30.24 16.57
N GLY A 357 -26.74 31.14 15.86
CA GLY A 357 -26.23 32.46 15.51
C GLY A 357 -25.05 32.44 14.51
N ILE A 358 -24.87 31.33 13.80
CA ILE A 358 -23.78 31.14 12.83
C ILE A 358 -24.21 31.68 11.47
N ASP A 359 -23.62 32.80 11.05
CA ASP A 359 -23.82 33.36 9.71
C ASP A 359 -23.06 32.52 8.66
N LEU A 360 -23.75 31.51 8.13
CA LEU A 360 -23.24 30.63 7.07
C LEU A 360 -22.85 31.39 5.79
N SER A 361 -23.39 32.59 5.56
CA SER A 361 -23.04 33.41 4.39
C SER A 361 -21.65 34.03 4.54
N LYS A 362 -21.28 34.46 5.75
CA LYS A 362 -19.93 34.92 6.11
C LYS A 362 -18.90 33.80 6.01
N GLU A 363 -19.22 32.61 6.54
CA GLU A 363 -18.32 31.45 6.54
C GLU A 363 -18.03 30.96 5.11
N LYS A 364 -19.06 30.94 4.25
CA LYS A 364 -18.95 30.55 2.83
C LYS A 364 -18.15 31.58 2.02
N LYS A 365 -18.37 32.89 2.24
CA LYS A 365 -17.55 33.96 1.65
C LYS A 365 -16.08 33.84 2.07
N ARG A 366 -15.83 33.57 3.36
CA ARG A 366 -14.47 33.39 3.91
C ARG A 366 -13.74 32.19 3.28
N ARG A 367 -14.44 31.06 3.08
CA ARG A 367 -13.90 29.89 2.37
C ARG A 367 -13.60 30.18 0.90
N GLN A 368 -14.51 30.82 0.18
CA GLN A 368 -14.32 31.19 -1.23
C GLN A 368 -13.17 32.17 -1.40
N GLU A 369 -13.02 33.12 -0.48
CA GLU A 369 -11.89 34.06 -0.48
C GLU A 369 -10.55 33.35 -0.20
N LEU A 370 -10.52 32.39 0.72
CA LEU A 370 -9.33 31.57 0.99
C LEU A 370 -8.91 30.77 -0.26
N GLU A 371 -9.87 30.13 -0.93
CA GLU A 371 -9.61 29.36 -2.15
C GLU A 371 -9.14 30.24 -3.32
N ARG A 372 -9.69 31.46 -3.44
CA ARG A 372 -9.24 32.45 -4.42
C ARG A 372 -7.80 32.88 -4.16
N LYS A 373 -7.45 33.22 -2.91
CA LYS A 373 -6.08 33.57 -2.51
C LYS A 373 -5.10 32.41 -2.76
N LEU A 374 -5.52 31.17 -2.52
CA LEU A 374 -4.71 29.97 -2.77
C LEU A 374 -4.47 29.74 -4.28
N LYS A 375 -5.49 29.97 -5.12
CA LYS A 375 -5.37 29.92 -6.58
C LYS A 375 -4.47 31.03 -7.12
N GLU A 376 -4.59 32.25 -6.61
CA GLU A 376 -3.74 33.39 -6.98
C GLU A 376 -2.27 33.16 -6.60
N GLN A 377 -2.01 32.63 -5.40
CA GLN A 377 -0.65 32.23 -5.00
C GLN A 377 -0.09 31.18 -5.97
N LYS A 378 -0.82 30.10 -6.27
CA LYS A 378 -0.38 29.08 -7.22
C LYS A 378 -0.12 29.64 -8.62
N ARG A 379 -0.89 30.66 -9.05
CA ARG A 379 -0.70 31.34 -10.35
C ARG A 379 0.56 32.21 -10.35
N LYS A 380 0.84 32.94 -9.26
CA LYS A 380 2.09 33.69 -9.07
C LYS A 380 3.31 32.77 -9.10
N TRP A 381 3.29 31.65 -8.38
CA TRP A 381 4.41 30.69 -8.36
C TRP A 381 4.66 30.03 -9.72
N LYS A 382 3.63 29.84 -10.55
CA LYS A 382 3.79 29.37 -11.95
C LYS A 382 4.45 30.40 -12.86
N PHE A 383 4.17 31.68 -12.67
CA PHE A 383 4.76 32.76 -13.47
C PHE A 383 6.24 33.00 -13.11
N VAL A 384 6.57 32.98 -11.82
CA VAL A 384 7.96 33.11 -11.34
C VAL A 384 8.82 31.93 -11.82
N GLY A 385 8.29 30.70 -11.80
CA GLY A 385 9.00 29.52 -12.35
C GLY A 385 9.22 29.57 -13.86
N GLY A 386 8.28 30.15 -14.62
CA GLY A 386 8.39 30.36 -16.06
C GLY A 386 9.42 31.44 -16.44
N ALA A 387 9.48 32.54 -15.69
CA ALA A 387 10.45 33.60 -15.93
C ALA A 387 11.90 33.14 -15.66
N ALA A 388 12.12 32.36 -14.58
CA ALA A 388 13.44 31.82 -14.25
C ALA A 388 13.95 30.81 -15.29
N THR A 389 13.05 30.02 -15.90
CA THR A 389 13.41 29.06 -16.95
C THR A 389 13.72 29.74 -18.28
N ALA A 390 13.01 30.82 -18.63
CA ALA A 390 13.31 31.63 -19.80
C ALA A 390 14.65 32.37 -19.67
N LEU A 391 14.97 32.90 -18.48
CA LEU A 391 16.25 33.56 -18.21
C LEU A 391 17.44 32.58 -18.34
N ALA A 392 17.28 31.35 -17.82
CA ALA A 392 18.28 30.30 -17.95
C ALA A 392 18.50 29.89 -19.41
N ALA A 393 17.43 29.79 -20.21
CA ALA A 393 17.52 29.47 -21.64
C ALA A 393 18.21 30.60 -22.44
N ALA A 394 17.92 31.86 -22.12
CA ALA A 394 18.56 33.02 -22.76
C ALA A 394 20.06 33.11 -22.43
N LEU A 395 20.45 32.80 -21.18
CA LEU A 395 21.85 32.74 -20.78
C LEU A 395 22.61 31.59 -21.48
N ILE A 396 21.96 30.44 -21.69
CA ILE A 396 22.55 29.32 -22.44
C ILE A 396 22.78 29.68 -23.92
N LEU A 397 21.87 30.46 -24.52
CA LEU A 397 22.02 30.95 -25.90
C LEU A 397 23.09 32.05 -26.04
N LEU A 398 23.20 32.95 -25.05
CA LEU A 398 24.19 34.03 -25.04
C LEU A 398 25.63 33.54 -24.81
N PHE A 399 25.82 32.47 -24.01
CA PHE A 399 27.14 31.91 -23.72
C PHE A 399 27.54 30.75 -24.64
N GLY A 400 26.65 30.28 -25.53
CA GLY A 400 26.88 29.14 -26.40
C GLY A 400 27.67 29.40 -27.68
N ILE A 401 28.07 30.65 -27.98
CA ILE A 401 28.62 31.03 -29.31
C ILE A 401 30.14 31.29 -29.32
N PHE A 402 30.85 31.29 -28.18
CA PHE A 402 32.30 31.53 -28.16
C PHE A 402 33.07 30.42 -27.45
N LEU A 403 33.63 29.48 -28.23
CA LEU A 403 35.00 28.95 -28.08
C LEU A 403 35.31 27.85 -29.12
N PRO A 404 36.28 28.08 -30.03
CA PRO A 404 36.82 27.05 -30.91
C PRO A 404 37.99 26.29 -30.26
N THR A 405 37.99 24.98 -30.49
CA THR A 405 39.12 24.04 -30.66
C THR A 405 40.29 24.06 -29.66
N LEU A 406 40.38 22.99 -28.85
CA LEU A 406 41.63 22.25 -28.66
C LEU A 406 41.35 20.82 -28.17
N SER A 407 41.87 19.87 -28.93
CA SER A 407 41.76 18.42 -28.75
C SER A 407 42.47 17.93 -27.47
N LEU A 408 41.85 16.98 -26.74
CA LEU A 408 42.40 15.63 -26.51
C LEU A 408 41.59 14.82 -25.46
N SER A 409 41.26 13.59 -25.87
CA SER A 409 40.93 12.39 -25.07
C SER A 409 39.75 12.44 -24.08
N VAL A 410 38.57 12.00 -24.55
CA VAL A 410 37.42 11.67 -23.70
C VAL A 410 37.48 10.18 -23.30
N PRO A 411 37.55 9.82 -22.00
CA PRO A 411 37.41 8.44 -21.54
C PRO A 411 35.96 7.96 -21.72
N PRO A 412 35.68 6.65 -21.79
CA PRO A 412 34.36 6.14 -22.12
C PRO A 412 33.29 6.67 -21.15
N LEU A 413 32.21 7.24 -21.72
CA LEU A 413 31.04 7.72 -21.00
C LEU A 413 30.38 6.58 -20.21
N GLN A 414 30.54 6.60 -18.89
CA GLN A 414 29.68 5.83 -17.99
C GLN A 414 28.26 6.42 -18.00
N PRO A 415 27.21 5.58 -17.99
CA PRO A 415 25.83 6.06 -18.02
C PRO A 415 25.51 6.91 -16.78
N LYS A 416 24.93 8.10 -16.98
CA LYS A 416 24.45 8.97 -15.90
C LYS A 416 23.45 8.20 -15.01
N PRO A 417 23.65 8.16 -13.67
CA PRO A 417 22.73 7.49 -12.78
C PRO A 417 21.37 8.21 -12.75
N LEU A 418 20.29 7.41 -12.83
CA LEU A 418 18.91 7.88 -12.75
C LEU A 418 18.63 8.70 -11.48
N PRO A 419 17.71 9.69 -11.54
CA PRO A 419 17.29 10.47 -10.38
C PRO A 419 16.82 9.59 -9.22
N ILE A 420 17.22 9.97 -8.01
CA ILE A 420 17.14 9.12 -6.83
C ILE A 420 15.69 8.97 -6.34
N GLU A 421 14.83 9.96 -6.58
CA GLU A 421 13.39 9.85 -6.33
C GLU A 421 12.76 8.70 -7.15
N TYR A 422 13.25 8.44 -8.36
CA TYR A 422 12.76 7.37 -9.24
C TYR A 422 13.09 5.97 -8.72
N LEU A 423 14.24 5.82 -8.05
CA LEU A 423 14.72 4.54 -7.50
C LEU A 423 14.06 4.18 -6.17
N VAL A 424 13.82 5.16 -5.29
CA VAL A 424 13.09 4.94 -4.03
C VAL A 424 11.62 4.65 -4.28
N LYS A 425 11.03 5.36 -5.25
CA LYS A 425 9.68 5.09 -5.73
C LYS A 425 9.60 3.68 -6.35
N ASN A 426 10.55 3.29 -7.20
CA ASN A 426 10.60 1.92 -7.73
C ASN A 426 10.82 0.84 -6.67
N THR A 427 11.61 1.07 -5.62
CA THR A 427 11.77 0.06 -4.54
C THR A 427 10.50 -0.07 -3.70
N LEU A 428 9.80 1.03 -3.39
CA LEU A 428 8.52 0.99 -2.69
C LEU A 428 7.40 0.41 -3.58
N ASP A 429 7.34 0.82 -4.84
CA ASP A 429 6.40 0.29 -5.85
C ASP A 429 6.70 -1.19 -6.15
N TYR A 430 7.96 -1.63 -6.05
CA TYR A 430 8.36 -3.04 -6.19
C TYR A 430 8.05 -3.87 -4.92
N ILE A 431 8.20 -3.30 -3.72
CA ILE A 431 7.74 -3.93 -2.47
C ILE A 431 6.21 -4.06 -2.47
N GLN A 432 5.48 -3.05 -2.97
CA GLN A 432 4.03 -3.12 -3.23
C GLN A 432 3.67 -4.08 -4.37
N SER A 433 4.50 -4.18 -5.43
CA SER A 433 4.35 -5.19 -6.48
C SER A 433 4.57 -6.61 -5.94
N CYS A 434 5.48 -6.78 -4.97
CA CYS A 434 5.67 -8.03 -4.26
C CYS A 434 4.48 -8.36 -3.36
N GLU A 435 3.69 -7.39 -2.87
CA GLU A 435 2.41 -7.67 -2.17
C GLU A 435 1.45 -8.42 -3.09
N TRP A 436 1.42 -8.10 -4.38
CA TRP A 436 0.62 -8.81 -5.38
C TRP A 436 1.10 -10.26 -5.55
N THR A 437 2.42 -10.47 -5.66
CA THR A 437 3.02 -11.82 -5.70
C THR A 437 2.76 -12.60 -4.41
N LEU A 438 2.86 -11.95 -3.24
CA LEU A 438 2.54 -12.51 -1.92
C LEU A 438 1.06 -12.86 -1.76
N VAL A 439 0.15 -12.11 -2.39
CA VAL A 439 -1.30 -12.36 -2.42
C VAL A 439 -1.63 -13.55 -3.34
N SER A 440 -1.01 -13.63 -4.51
CA SER A 440 -1.11 -14.79 -5.40
C SER A 440 -0.51 -16.06 -4.77
N LEU A 441 0.59 -15.93 -4.02
CA LEU A 441 1.17 -17.03 -3.24
C LEU A 441 0.31 -17.43 -2.04
N LYS A 442 -0.45 -16.51 -1.44
CA LYS A 442 -1.45 -16.78 -0.39
C LYS A 442 -2.59 -17.64 -0.91
N GLU A 443 -3.09 -17.35 -2.11
CA GLU A 443 -4.13 -18.14 -2.75
C GLU A 443 -3.62 -19.52 -3.14
N ALA A 444 -2.38 -19.61 -3.64
CA ALA A 444 -1.71 -20.88 -3.89
C ALA A 444 -1.51 -21.69 -2.59
N TYR A 445 -1.04 -21.06 -1.50
CA TYR A 445 -0.82 -21.71 -0.21
C TYR A 445 -2.12 -22.21 0.43
N LYS A 446 -3.20 -21.41 0.39
CA LYS A 446 -4.55 -21.82 0.81
C LYS A 446 -5.06 -23.01 0.00
N LYS A 447 -4.83 -23.02 -1.31
CA LYS A 447 -5.15 -24.17 -2.18
C LYS A 447 -4.32 -25.41 -1.82
N THR A 448 -3.07 -25.26 -1.35
CA THR A 448 -2.26 -26.40 -0.86
C THR A 448 -2.59 -26.91 0.53
N GLN A 449 -3.15 -26.10 1.43
CA GLN A 449 -3.68 -26.62 2.70
C GLN A 449 -4.89 -27.53 2.47
N ILE A 450 -5.70 -27.23 1.44
CA ILE A 450 -6.77 -28.09 0.93
C ILE A 450 -6.16 -29.34 0.25
N ALA A 451 -5.06 -29.19 -0.51
CA ALA A 451 -4.37 -30.31 -1.14
C ALA A 451 -3.59 -31.22 -0.16
N LYS A 452 -3.14 -30.73 1.00
CA LYS A 452 -2.44 -31.53 2.04
C LYS A 452 -3.32 -32.64 2.64
N LEU A 453 -4.64 -32.47 2.58
CA LEU A 453 -5.62 -33.50 2.97
C LEU A 453 -5.89 -34.53 1.86
N ALA A 454 -5.45 -34.27 0.62
CA ALA A 454 -5.73 -35.08 -0.56
C ALA A 454 -4.48 -35.74 -1.21
N PHE A 455 -3.31 -35.09 -1.19
CA PHE A 455 -2.08 -35.52 -1.89
C PHE A 455 -0.80 -35.11 -1.12
N PRO A 456 -0.29 -35.97 -0.21
CA PRO A 456 0.83 -35.63 0.70
C PRO A 456 2.15 -35.30 -0.02
N ASN A 457 2.45 -36.02 -1.10
CA ASN A 457 3.72 -35.94 -1.83
C ASN A 457 3.85 -34.69 -2.73
N GLN A 458 2.75 -34.03 -3.08
CA GLN A 458 2.77 -32.77 -3.85
C GLN A 458 2.99 -31.53 -2.95
N SER A 459 2.80 -31.67 -1.63
CA SER A 459 2.94 -30.54 -0.71
C SER A 459 4.40 -30.13 -0.51
N GLU A 460 5.34 -31.07 -0.65
CA GLU A 460 6.78 -30.83 -0.50
C GLU A 460 7.37 -30.09 -1.71
N LYS A 461 6.93 -30.43 -2.93
CA LYS A 461 7.31 -29.71 -4.16
C LYS A 461 6.77 -28.27 -4.18
N LEU A 462 5.53 -28.05 -3.72
CA LEU A 462 4.97 -26.70 -3.65
C LEU A 462 5.63 -25.86 -2.55
N GLN A 463 5.99 -26.50 -1.43
CA GLN A 463 6.72 -25.86 -0.34
C GLN A 463 8.15 -25.47 -0.78
N ASN A 464 8.86 -26.34 -1.52
CA ASN A 464 10.15 -26.00 -2.12
C ASN A 464 10.05 -24.87 -3.17
N ALA A 465 8.97 -24.84 -3.97
CA ALA A 465 8.74 -23.76 -4.95
C ALA A 465 8.45 -22.41 -4.28
N LEU A 466 7.70 -22.42 -3.17
CA LEU A 466 7.47 -21.26 -2.32
C LEU A 466 8.80 -20.79 -1.72
N GLU A 467 9.57 -21.69 -1.10
CA GLU A 467 10.88 -21.37 -0.52
C GLU A 467 11.85 -20.80 -1.56
N THR A 468 11.86 -21.34 -2.78
CA THR A 468 12.70 -20.85 -3.90
C THR A 468 12.28 -19.45 -4.36
N LEU A 469 10.97 -19.17 -4.42
CA LEU A 469 10.46 -17.87 -4.81
C LEU A 469 10.70 -16.81 -3.73
N GLU A 470 10.57 -17.20 -2.46
CA GLU A 470 10.95 -16.39 -1.31
C GLU A 470 12.45 -16.07 -1.34
N GLU A 471 13.30 -17.05 -1.67
CA GLU A 471 14.76 -16.85 -1.81
C GLU A 471 15.10 -15.88 -2.96
N LYS A 472 14.36 -15.92 -4.08
CA LYS A 472 14.54 -14.98 -5.20
C LYS A 472 14.11 -13.55 -4.86
N ILE A 473 12.97 -13.39 -4.19
CA ILE A 473 12.50 -12.09 -3.68
C ILE A 473 13.53 -11.53 -2.69
N TRP A 474 14.04 -12.38 -1.81
CA TRP A 474 15.08 -12.05 -0.84
C TRP A 474 16.39 -11.59 -1.51
N LYS A 475 16.96 -12.37 -2.42
CA LYS A 475 18.21 -12.00 -3.14
C LYS A 475 18.07 -10.66 -3.86
N ARG A 476 16.90 -10.38 -4.42
CA ARG A 476 16.65 -9.11 -5.13
C ARG A 476 16.49 -7.93 -4.19
N LEU A 477 15.83 -8.12 -3.04
CA LEU A 477 15.79 -7.12 -1.97
C LEU A 477 17.19 -6.86 -1.41
N GLN A 478 18.00 -7.90 -1.19
CA GLN A 478 19.40 -7.75 -0.78
C GLN A 478 20.20 -6.95 -1.80
N ASN A 479 20.05 -7.22 -3.11
CA ASN A 479 20.74 -6.47 -4.15
C ASN A 479 20.31 -4.99 -4.19
N GLN A 480 19.03 -4.69 -3.97
CA GLN A 480 18.56 -3.30 -3.88
C GLN A 480 19.04 -2.59 -2.62
N ILE A 481 19.06 -3.28 -1.49
CA ILE A 481 19.62 -2.78 -0.23
C ILE A 481 21.11 -2.50 -0.44
N GLN A 482 21.90 -3.46 -0.94
CA GLN A 482 23.31 -3.29 -1.28
C GLN A 482 23.56 -2.15 -2.27
N TYR A 483 22.66 -1.94 -3.23
CA TYR A 483 22.75 -0.81 -4.15
C TYR A 483 22.49 0.53 -3.46
N LEU A 484 21.48 0.62 -2.59
CA LEU A 484 21.21 1.82 -1.78
C LEU A 484 22.37 2.11 -0.82
N GLU A 485 23.01 1.06 -0.28
CA GLU A 485 24.21 1.14 0.54
C GLU A 485 25.39 1.70 -0.24
N LYS A 486 25.70 1.16 -1.43
CA LYS A 486 26.76 1.68 -2.33
C LYS A 486 26.55 3.14 -2.75
N LYS A 487 25.32 3.66 -2.63
CA LYS A 487 24.98 5.06 -2.92
C LYS A 487 24.82 5.93 -1.67
N GLY A 488 25.17 5.44 -0.48
CA GLY A 488 25.12 6.19 0.78
C GLY A 488 23.69 6.45 1.32
N LYS A 489 22.72 5.61 0.97
CA LYS A 489 21.27 5.82 1.24
C LYS A 489 20.66 4.80 2.20
N LEU A 490 21.45 4.30 3.15
CA LEU A 490 21.00 3.38 4.21
C LEU A 490 19.72 3.87 4.90
N GLY A 491 19.63 5.18 5.18
CA GLY A 491 18.46 5.79 5.79
C GLY A 491 17.16 5.67 4.97
N LYS A 492 17.26 5.71 3.64
CA LYS A 492 16.11 5.53 2.74
C LYS A 492 15.68 4.06 2.67
N ALA A 493 16.64 3.13 2.72
CA ALA A 493 16.36 1.69 2.82
C ALA A 493 15.63 1.35 4.14
N LEU A 494 16.09 1.93 5.26
CA LEU A 494 15.44 1.77 6.56
C LEU A 494 14.01 2.32 6.57
N LEU A 495 13.77 3.51 5.99
CA LEU A 495 12.44 4.10 5.90
C LEU A 495 11.49 3.22 5.06
N ALA A 496 11.99 2.60 3.98
CA ALA A 496 11.20 1.67 3.17
C ALA A 496 10.83 0.41 3.96
N LEU A 497 11.78 -0.22 4.65
CA LEU A 497 11.51 -1.39 5.50
C LEU A 497 10.60 -1.07 6.69
N TYR A 498 10.70 0.13 7.26
CA TYR A 498 9.82 0.59 8.33
C TYR A 498 8.38 0.76 7.85
N LYS A 499 8.19 1.42 6.69
CA LYS A 499 6.87 1.54 6.06
C LYS A 499 6.27 0.17 5.78
N TRP A 500 7.09 -0.76 5.28
CA TRP A 500 6.69 -2.15 5.06
C TRP A 500 6.25 -2.86 6.37
N LYS A 501 7.06 -2.78 7.43
CA LYS A 501 6.77 -3.39 8.74
C LYS A 501 5.47 -2.88 9.37
N HIS A 502 5.04 -1.67 9.05
CA HIS A 502 3.82 -1.06 9.58
C HIS A 502 2.59 -1.13 8.65
N GLN A 503 2.75 -1.37 7.35
CA GLN A 503 1.64 -1.51 6.41
C GLN A 503 1.00 -2.91 6.44
N LEU A 504 1.75 -3.93 6.86
CA LEU A 504 1.24 -5.29 7.04
C LEU A 504 0.82 -5.50 8.51
N ASP A 505 -0.49 -5.39 8.77
CA ASP A 505 -1.09 -5.74 10.05
C ASP A 505 -0.77 -7.22 10.39
N LEU A 506 -0.05 -7.44 11.50
CA LEU A 506 0.62 -8.68 11.89
C LEU A 506 -0.32 -9.81 12.37
N ARG A 507 -1.50 -9.98 11.76
CA ARG A 507 -2.45 -11.04 12.14
C ARG A 507 -2.40 -12.32 11.30
N ALA A 508 -1.46 -12.47 10.37
CA ALA A 508 -1.43 -13.66 9.51
C ALA A 508 -0.14 -14.48 9.70
N ASN A 509 -0.27 -15.66 10.30
CA ASN A 509 0.72 -16.75 10.35
C ASN A 509 1.20 -17.28 8.97
N HIS A 510 0.81 -16.65 7.86
CA HIS A 510 0.92 -17.18 6.51
C HIS A 510 2.24 -16.85 5.79
N TYR A 511 3.16 -16.07 6.38
CA TYR A 511 4.38 -15.58 5.72
C TYR A 511 5.63 -15.63 6.58
N LYS A 512 5.84 -16.76 7.27
CA LYS A 512 6.92 -16.90 8.26
C LYS A 512 8.30 -16.63 7.66
N LEU A 513 8.60 -17.13 6.46
CA LEU A 513 9.94 -17.04 5.85
C LEU A 513 10.25 -15.66 5.25
N ILE A 514 9.29 -15.04 4.53
CA ILE A 514 9.42 -13.63 4.08
C ILE A 514 9.55 -12.69 5.29
N ARG A 515 8.76 -12.92 6.34
CA ARG A 515 8.86 -12.17 7.59
C ARG A 515 10.24 -12.34 8.23
N LEU A 516 10.73 -13.57 8.40
CA LEU A 516 12.05 -13.84 8.98
C LEU A 516 13.18 -13.24 8.14
N SER A 517 13.07 -13.29 6.81
CA SER A 517 14.07 -12.71 5.91
C SER A 517 14.08 -11.18 5.99
N LEU A 518 12.92 -10.54 6.05
CA LEU A 518 12.80 -9.09 6.20
C LEU A 518 13.16 -8.62 7.61
N GLU A 519 12.86 -9.41 8.64
CA GLU A 519 13.37 -9.20 10.01
C GLU A 519 14.91 -9.30 10.01
N LYS A 520 15.50 -10.27 9.31
CA LYS A 520 16.96 -10.38 9.16
C LYS A 520 17.58 -9.21 8.38
N ALA A 521 16.95 -8.72 7.30
CA ALA A 521 17.40 -7.51 6.59
C ALA A 521 17.28 -6.27 7.48
N TRP A 522 16.17 -6.14 8.19
CA TRP A 522 15.95 -5.08 9.16
C TRP A 522 17.07 -5.11 10.21
N ASP A 523 17.31 -6.26 10.84
CA ASP A 523 18.34 -6.42 11.87
C ASP A 523 19.75 -6.17 11.33
N ASN A 524 20.06 -6.59 10.09
CA ASN A 524 21.34 -6.31 9.43
C ASN A 524 21.53 -4.80 9.19
N ILE A 525 20.52 -4.11 8.63
CA ILE A 525 20.59 -2.66 8.42
C ILE A 525 20.67 -1.94 9.76
N LEU A 526 19.90 -2.36 10.76
CA LEU A 526 19.96 -1.80 12.11
C LEU A 526 21.34 -1.98 12.74
N SER A 527 21.94 -3.16 12.59
CA SER A 527 23.29 -3.44 13.05
C SER A 527 24.28 -2.45 12.44
N ARG A 528 24.22 -2.25 11.11
CA ARG A 528 25.07 -1.30 10.40
C ARG A 528 24.84 0.15 10.79
N ILE A 529 23.59 0.59 10.96
CA ILE A 529 23.31 1.95 11.47
C ILE A 529 23.91 2.14 12.87
N LYS A 530 23.85 1.09 13.71
CA LYS A 530 24.43 1.11 15.06
C LYS A 530 25.96 1.07 15.08
N THR A 531 26.60 0.37 14.14
CA THR A 531 28.06 0.16 14.14
C THR A 531 28.80 1.17 13.25
N GLU A 532 28.30 1.44 12.04
CA GLU A 532 28.94 2.34 11.08
C GLU A 532 28.56 3.80 11.33
N TRP A 533 27.29 4.06 11.64
CA TRP A 533 26.79 5.44 11.80
C TRP A 533 26.73 5.88 13.25
N GLN A 534 26.87 4.94 14.19
CA GLN A 534 26.68 5.18 15.63
C GLN A 534 25.33 5.85 15.92
N MET A 535 24.28 5.45 15.22
CA MET A 535 22.91 5.97 15.40
C MET A 535 21.92 4.84 15.73
N VAL A 536 20.74 5.21 16.20
CA VAL A 536 19.62 4.29 16.44
C VAL A 536 18.33 4.82 15.81
N PRO A 537 17.47 3.96 15.24
CA PRO A 537 16.16 4.37 14.76
C PRO A 537 15.21 4.60 15.92
N VAL A 538 14.46 5.70 15.87
CA VAL A 538 13.45 6.04 16.87
C VAL A 538 12.13 6.29 16.17
N VAL A 539 11.09 5.63 16.68
CA VAL A 539 9.71 5.81 16.23
C VAL A 539 8.98 6.68 17.23
N TYR A 540 8.47 7.81 16.74
CA TYR A 540 7.72 8.76 17.54
C TYR A 540 6.30 8.91 17.02
N THR A 541 5.30 8.68 17.88
CA THR A 541 3.90 8.92 17.57
C THR A 541 3.47 10.25 18.16
N GLY A 542 3.39 11.29 17.33
CA GLY A 542 2.94 12.64 17.73
C GLY A 542 1.54 12.98 17.25
N LYS A 543 1.04 14.18 17.59
CA LYS A 543 -0.30 14.67 17.17
C LYS A 543 -0.51 14.67 15.64
N LYS A 544 0.56 14.80 14.86
CA LYS A 544 0.57 14.82 13.39
C LYS A 544 0.85 13.43 12.75
N GLY A 545 0.83 12.37 13.54
CA GLY A 545 1.10 10.99 13.10
C GLY A 545 2.48 10.44 13.52
N LYS A 546 2.81 9.26 13.00
CA LYS A 546 4.07 8.56 13.29
C LYS A 546 5.23 9.13 12.47
N LYS A 547 6.39 9.30 13.10
CA LYS A 547 7.66 9.73 12.49
C LYS A 547 8.75 8.72 12.80
N LEU A 548 9.63 8.48 11.83
CA LEU A 548 10.86 7.72 11.98
C LEU A 548 12.05 8.65 11.76
N PHE A 549 12.98 8.67 12.69
CA PHE A 549 14.25 9.40 12.60
C PHE A 549 15.39 8.56 13.17
N LEU A 550 16.62 8.95 12.89
CA LEU A 550 17.82 8.38 13.49
C LEU A 550 18.34 9.33 14.57
N LEU A 551 18.64 8.83 15.75
CA LEU A 551 19.28 9.59 16.82
C LEU A 551 20.70 9.07 17.04
N ASP A 552 21.66 9.94 17.32
CA ASP A 552 22.99 9.52 17.75
C ASP A 552 22.89 8.61 18.98
N ARG A 553 23.63 7.50 18.91
CA ARG A 553 23.65 6.48 19.96
C ARG A 553 24.29 7.02 21.23
N PHE A 554 25.27 7.90 21.08
CA PHE A 554 26.04 8.54 22.15
C PHE A 554 25.97 10.07 22.03
N GLU A 555 26.40 10.75 23.09
CA GLU A 555 26.68 12.18 23.05
C GLU A 555 27.90 12.44 22.15
N VAL A 556 27.97 13.63 21.54
CA VAL A 556 29.13 14.01 20.73
C VAL A 556 30.36 14.12 21.62
N SER A 557 31.45 13.42 21.28
CA SER A 557 32.71 13.48 22.03
C SER A 557 33.54 14.72 21.70
N ASN A 558 34.48 15.07 22.58
CA ASN A 558 35.46 16.12 22.31
C ASN A 558 36.28 15.84 21.04
N ARG A 559 36.66 14.58 20.81
CA ARG A 559 37.35 14.13 19.59
C ARG A 559 36.53 14.41 18.34
N GLU A 560 35.28 13.95 18.33
CA GLU A 560 34.38 14.13 17.18
C GLU A 560 34.12 15.61 16.89
N PHE A 561 33.91 16.40 17.94
CA PHE A 561 33.70 17.84 17.81
C PHE A 561 34.93 18.56 17.26
N TYR A 562 36.12 18.24 17.78
CA TYR A 562 37.37 18.84 17.34
C TYR A 562 37.70 18.48 15.89
N GLU A 563 37.69 17.20 15.55
CA GLU A 563 38.10 16.72 14.23
C GLU A 563 37.08 17.07 13.14
N ASN A 564 35.78 16.86 13.40
CA ASN A 564 34.77 17.00 12.35
C ASN A 564 34.30 18.44 12.14
N TYR A 565 34.49 19.32 13.13
CA TYR A 565 33.99 20.69 13.09
C TYR A 565 35.10 21.72 13.25
N ILE A 566 35.84 21.74 14.37
CA ILE A 566 36.88 22.75 14.58
C ILE A 566 37.95 22.70 13.48
N VAL A 567 38.56 21.54 13.26
CA VAL A 567 39.63 21.34 12.25
C VAL A 567 39.06 21.40 10.84
N ARG A 568 38.09 20.54 10.51
CA ARG A 568 37.57 20.44 9.13
C ARG A 568 36.87 21.69 8.61
N ARG A 569 36.31 22.53 9.48
CA ARG A 569 35.61 23.77 9.08
C ARG A 569 36.39 25.03 9.41
N ASN A 570 37.62 24.90 9.91
CA ASN A 570 38.49 26.02 10.25
C ASN A 570 37.82 27.02 11.21
N ILE A 571 37.15 26.51 12.24
CA ILE A 571 36.46 27.34 13.24
C ILE A 571 37.52 27.90 14.21
N PRO A 572 37.41 29.18 14.62
CA PRO A 572 38.31 29.76 15.61
C PRO A 572 38.43 28.91 16.87
N GLN A 573 39.67 28.63 17.25
CA GLN A 573 39.99 27.80 18.40
C GLN A 573 39.54 28.48 19.70
N ARG A 574 38.76 27.75 20.52
CA ARG A 574 38.28 28.18 21.83
C ARG A 574 38.53 27.06 22.85
N ASN A 575 38.79 27.44 24.10
CA ASN A 575 38.88 26.47 25.19
C ASN A 575 37.48 26.15 25.74
N PHE A 576 37.10 24.87 25.61
CA PHE A 576 35.93 24.25 26.26
C PHE A 576 36.40 23.48 27.52
N PRO A 577 35.51 22.95 28.38
CA PRO A 577 35.92 22.21 29.56
C PRO A 577 36.74 20.99 29.15
N GLY A 578 37.96 20.86 29.68
CA GLY A 578 38.88 19.80 29.30
C GLY A 578 39.73 20.08 28.05
N TRP A 579 39.77 21.34 27.58
CA TRP A 579 40.59 21.77 26.45
C TRP A 579 41.70 22.73 26.89
N GLN A 580 42.82 22.71 26.18
CA GLN A 580 43.94 23.61 26.35
C GLN A 580 44.45 24.06 24.98
N ASN A 581 44.71 25.36 24.82
CA ASN A 581 45.18 25.97 23.57
C ASN A 581 44.32 25.58 22.36
N GLY A 582 42.99 25.56 22.54
CA GLY A 582 42.06 25.26 21.46
C GLY A 582 41.93 23.79 21.09
N LYS A 583 42.54 22.88 21.86
CA LYS A 583 42.53 21.43 21.60
C LYS A 583 42.05 20.65 22.82
N PRO A 584 41.32 19.54 22.64
CA PRO A 584 40.95 18.67 23.74
C PRO A 584 42.20 17.99 24.32
N LEU A 585 42.27 17.91 25.66
CA LEU A 585 43.31 17.16 26.35
C LEU A 585 43.18 15.65 26.05
N PRO A 586 44.28 14.88 26.01
CA PRO A 586 44.25 13.45 25.66
C PRO A 586 43.24 12.62 26.47
N GLN A 587 43.16 12.87 27.79
CA GLN A 587 42.23 12.20 28.71
C GLN A 587 40.76 12.65 28.59
N GLU A 588 40.50 13.72 27.83
CA GLU A 588 39.16 14.28 27.60
C GLU A 588 38.60 13.91 26.22
N LEU A 589 39.42 13.35 25.32
CA LEU A 589 39.05 13.06 23.92
C LEU A 589 37.74 12.30 23.79
N ASP A 590 37.56 11.25 24.60
CA ASP A 590 36.41 10.36 24.49
C ASP A 590 35.29 10.73 25.50
N LYS A 591 35.43 11.84 26.23
CA LYS A 591 34.35 12.40 27.06
C LYS A 591 33.43 13.28 26.20
N PRO A 592 32.17 13.47 26.61
CA PRO A 592 31.25 14.34 25.88
C PRO A 592 31.82 15.77 25.81
N VAL A 593 31.65 16.41 24.66
CA VAL A 593 31.91 17.83 24.52
C VAL A 593 30.92 18.61 25.38
N ARG A 594 31.41 19.64 26.08
CA ARG A 594 30.64 20.39 27.08
C ARG A 594 30.91 21.88 26.96
N GLY A 595 30.03 22.71 27.53
CA GLY A 595 30.20 24.17 27.49
C GLY A 595 30.11 24.75 26.08
N VAL A 596 29.57 24.00 25.12
CA VAL A 596 29.39 24.47 23.75
C VAL A 596 28.08 25.28 23.70
N PRO A 597 28.12 26.56 23.27
CA PRO A 597 26.91 27.36 23.09
C PRO A 597 25.93 26.68 22.13
N TYR A 598 24.63 26.93 22.32
CA TYR A 598 23.58 26.28 21.54
C TYR A 598 23.79 26.42 20.03
N GLU A 599 24.12 27.63 19.57
CA GLU A 599 24.32 27.93 18.16
C GLU A 599 25.48 27.12 17.56
N MET A 600 26.56 26.94 18.31
CA MET A 600 27.71 26.16 17.85
C MET A 600 27.39 24.66 17.80
N ALA A 601 26.59 24.15 18.75
CA ALA A 601 26.07 22.78 18.71
C ALA A 601 25.14 22.56 17.50
N LEU A 602 24.29 23.55 17.19
CA LEU A 602 23.39 23.50 16.02
C LEU A 602 24.17 23.56 14.70
N GLN A 603 25.21 24.41 14.62
CA GLN A 603 26.10 24.51 13.46
C GLN A 603 26.89 23.22 13.25
N TYR A 604 27.42 22.61 14.32
CA TYR A 604 28.01 21.27 14.26
C TYR A 604 27.00 20.28 13.67
N ALA A 605 25.80 20.18 14.25
CA ALA A 605 24.80 19.21 13.82
C ALA A 605 24.44 19.40 12.33
N THR A 606 24.21 20.65 11.92
CA THR A 606 23.89 21.03 10.54
C THR A 606 25.03 20.69 9.58
N SER A 607 26.29 20.95 9.99
CA SER A 607 27.49 20.63 9.21
C SER A 607 27.65 19.13 8.94
N MET A 608 27.08 18.30 9.82
CA MET A 608 27.06 16.84 9.71
C MET A 608 25.82 16.31 8.96
N GLY A 609 24.98 17.19 8.40
CA GLY A 609 23.71 16.82 7.78
C GLY A 609 22.67 16.29 8.79
N LYS A 610 22.79 16.71 10.04
CA LYS A 610 21.93 16.36 11.17
C LYS A 610 21.27 17.65 11.71
N ASN A 611 20.52 17.52 12.81
CA ASN A 611 19.96 18.63 13.59
C ASN A 611 20.06 18.30 15.09
N LEU A 612 19.74 19.24 15.97
CA LEU A 612 19.50 18.93 17.38
C LEU A 612 18.09 18.31 17.53
N PRO A 613 17.90 17.32 18.43
CA PRO A 613 16.60 16.74 18.67
C PRO A 613 15.63 17.78 19.24
N THR A 614 14.33 17.63 19.01
CA THR A 614 13.31 18.29 19.85
C THR A 614 13.22 17.58 21.21
N LYS A 615 12.67 18.26 22.21
CA LYS A 615 12.27 17.68 23.50
C LYS A 615 11.48 16.38 23.32
N GLU A 616 10.52 16.36 22.40
CA GLU A 616 9.66 15.21 22.15
C GLU A 616 10.40 14.05 21.50
N GLU A 617 11.29 14.34 20.54
CA GLU A 617 12.13 13.33 19.89
C GLU A 617 13.13 12.71 20.87
N TRP A 618 13.75 13.55 21.71
CA TRP A 618 14.65 13.11 22.77
C TRP A 618 13.92 12.23 23.79
N LEU A 619 12.75 12.66 24.26
CA LEU A 619 11.94 11.92 25.23
C LEU A 619 11.45 10.58 24.66
N ALA A 620 11.07 10.55 23.38
CA ALA A 620 10.66 9.32 22.70
C ALA A 620 11.81 8.32 22.61
N ALA A 621 13.02 8.80 22.31
CA ALA A 621 14.21 7.97 22.30
C ALA A 621 14.55 7.43 23.69
N ALA A 622 14.42 8.28 24.72
CA ALA A 622 14.73 7.91 26.10
C ALA A 622 13.77 6.86 26.65
N THR A 623 12.46 7.00 26.41
CA THR A 623 11.42 6.28 27.17
C THR A 623 10.58 5.31 26.35
N GLY A 624 10.71 5.31 25.02
CA GLY A 624 9.92 4.48 24.13
C GLY A 624 8.41 4.82 24.11
N GLU A 625 7.61 3.99 23.45
CA GLU A 625 6.15 4.19 23.35
C GLU A 625 5.43 4.07 24.70
N LYS A 626 5.99 3.29 25.64
CA LYS A 626 5.43 3.07 26.98
C LYS A 626 5.70 4.20 27.96
N LYS A 627 6.48 5.22 27.56
CA LYS A 627 6.84 6.39 28.38
C LYS A 627 7.32 6.02 29.78
N SER A 628 8.30 5.11 29.85
CA SER A 628 8.87 4.69 31.14
C SER A 628 9.52 5.85 31.89
N LEU A 629 9.59 5.73 33.22
CA LEU A 629 10.16 6.76 34.09
C LEU A 629 11.67 6.96 33.87
N TYR A 630 12.40 5.88 33.56
CA TYR A 630 13.82 5.86 33.18
C TYR A 630 14.02 5.14 31.84
N PRO A 631 15.20 5.29 31.19
CA PRO A 631 15.47 4.58 29.94
C PRO A 631 15.39 3.05 30.02
N TRP A 632 15.65 2.48 31.19
CA TRP A 632 15.61 1.03 31.43
C TRP A 632 14.32 0.54 32.11
N GLY A 633 13.32 1.40 32.34
CA GLY A 633 12.05 1.02 32.96
C GLY A 633 11.59 2.00 34.06
N ASN A 634 10.67 1.54 34.91
CA ASN A 634 10.02 2.41 35.91
C ASN A 634 10.68 2.40 37.29
N VAL A 635 11.71 1.56 37.47
CA VAL A 635 12.41 1.38 38.74
C VAL A 635 13.80 1.98 38.62
N TYR A 636 14.15 2.85 39.57
CA TYR A 636 15.50 3.40 39.66
C TYR A 636 16.52 2.28 39.93
N LYS A 637 17.67 2.34 39.27
CA LYS A 637 18.75 1.37 39.45
C LYS A 637 20.07 2.12 39.63
N ALA A 638 20.55 2.14 40.88
CA ALA A 638 21.83 2.74 41.20
C ALA A 638 22.97 2.09 40.40
N GLY A 639 23.91 2.91 39.92
CA GLY A 639 25.08 2.44 39.17
C GLY A 639 24.84 2.14 37.68
N ILE A 640 23.62 2.33 37.16
CA ILE A 640 23.32 2.20 35.72
C ILE A 640 23.45 3.54 34.99
N CYS A 641 23.09 4.65 35.63
CA CYS A 641 23.36 6.00 35.14
C CYS A 641 24.44 6.68 35.97
N ASN A 642 24.95 7.80 35.46
CA ASN A 642 25.76 8.69 36.29
C ASN A 642 24.84 9.51 37.18
N ASP A 643 25.09 9.52 38.48
CA ASP A 643 24.34 10.30 39.46
C ASP A 643 25.26 10.76 40.59
N ARG A 644 24.88 11.87 41.22
CA ARG A 644 25.72 12.53 42.24
C ARG A 644 26.01 11.66 43.46
N ASN A 645 25.17 10.67 43.76
CA ASN A 645 25.33 9.84 44.95
C ASN A 645 26.40 8.74 44.77
N LEU A 646 26.97 8.59 43.57
CA LEU A 646 28.05 7.65 43.27
C LEU A 646 29.46 8.24 43.43
N GLY A 647 29.59 9.45 43.99
CA GLY A 647 30.89 10.08 44.30
C GLY A 647 31.75 10.42 43.08
N LYS A 648 31.15 10.65 41.91
CA LYS A 648 31.88 10.94 40.66
C LYS A 648 32.13 12.43 40.43
N ASN A 649 33.36 12.79 40.08
CA ASN A 649 33.79 14.18 39.90
C ASN A 649 33.76 14.69 38.44
N GLY A 650 33.14 13.96 37.50
CA GLY A 650 33.09 14.38 36.10
C GLY A 650 32.31 13.42 35.19
N PRO A 651 32.19 13.77 33.89
CA PRO A 651 31.54 12.90 32.93
C PRO A 651 32.39 11.67 32.63
N LEU A 652 31.71 10.60 32.25
CA LEU A 652 32.31 9.36 31.77
C LEU A 652 32.55 9.44 30.26
N ALA A 653 33.44 8.58 29.77
CA ALA A 653 33.66 8.43 28.34
C ALA A 653 32.36 8.00 27.63
N VAL A 654 32.07 8.60 26.47
CA VAL A 654 30.81 8.42 25.73
C VAL A 654 30.58 6.97 25.30
N TYR A 655 31.63 6.15 25.19
CA TYR A 655 31.54 4.74 24.80
C TYR A 655 31.42 3.74 25.97
N GLN A 656 31.46 4.19 27.23
CA GLN A 656 31.28 3.35 28.43
C GLN A 656 29.93 3.44 29.18
N PRO A 657 28.81 3.98 28.63
CA PRO A 657 27.57 4.13 29.38
C PRO A 657 26.87 2.78 29.63
N LYS A 658 26.50 2.56 30.89
CA LYS A 658 25.80 1.36 31.37
C LYS A 658 24.30 1.41 31.08
N ASP A 659 23.71 2.59 31.02
CA ASP A 659 22.29 2.76 30.70
C ASP A 659 21.99 2.41 29.24
N LEU A 660 20.75 1.99 28.98
CA LEU A 660 20.27 1.62 27.66
C LEU A 660 18.80 1.97 27.57
N SER A 661 18.44 2.83 26.62
CA SER A 661 17.04 3.15 26.31
C SER A 661 16.35 2.01 25.54
N PRO A 662 15.01 2.03 25.39
CA PRO A 662 14.28 1.02 24.61
C PRO A 662 14.72 0.94 23.14
N TYR A 663 15.29 2.03 22.60
CA TYR A 663 15.84 2.09 21.25
C TYR A 663 17.36 1.85 21.18
N SER A 664 17.99 1.45 22.29
CA SER A 664 19.43 1.26 22.42
C SER A 664 20.30 2.52 22.34
N ALA A 665 19.71 3.72 22.39
CA ALA A 665 20.48 4.94 22.69
C ALA A 665 21.03 4.86 24.13
N LYS A 666 22.21 5.44 24.32
CA LYS A 666 23.03 5.36 25.52
C LYS A 666 23.15 6.73 26.21
N ALA A 667 23.48 6.75 27.50
CA ALA A 667 23.58 7.95 28.34
C ALA A 667 22.29 8.81 28.39
N MET A 668 21.12 8.23 28.05
CA MET A 668 19.84 8.94 28.00
C MET A 668 19.30 9.29 29.39
N ALA A 669 19.77 8.65 30.46
CA ALA A 669 19.46 9.07 31.83
C ALA A 669 20.37 10.21 32.29
N GLY A 670 21.58 10.27 31.75
CA GLY A 670 22.53 11.35 32.02
C GLY A 670 23.98 10.92 31.97
N ASN A 671 24.78 11.85 31.50
CA ASN A 671 26.24 11.94 31.64
C ASN A 671 26.57 13.43 31.52
N VAL A 672 26.04 14.08 30.48
CA VAL A 672 25.80 15.52 30.41
C VAL A 672 24.32 15.81 30.13
N ARG A 673 23.87 17.02 30.44
CA ARG A 673 22.61 17.54 29.90
C ARG A 673 22.76 17.77 28.41
N GLU A 674 21.68 17.69 27.67
CA GLU A 674 21.75 17.76 26.21
C GLU A 674 20.88 18.85 25.63
N TRP A 675 21.47 19.65 24.74
CA TRP A 675 20.73 20.64 23.97
C TRP A 675 19.61 20.01 23.13
N THR A 676 18.43 20.62 23.20
CA THR A 676 17.34 20.38 22.25
C THR A 676 16.97 21.68 21.54
N ARG A 677 16.44 21.57 20.32
CA ARG A 677 15.96 22.74 19.57
C ARG A 677 14.62 23.27 20.04
N THR A 678 14.00 22.66 21.04
CA THR A 678 12.69 23.10 21.55
C THR A 678 12.88 24.36 22.40
N PRO A 679 12.22 25.49 22.06
CA PRO A 679 12.26 26.68 22.89
C PRO A 679 11.52 26.45 24.20
N SER A 680 11.96 27.12 25.27
CA SER A 680 11.24 27.08 26.54
C SER A 680 9.90 27.83 26.40
N PRO A 681 8.77 27.20 26.77
CA PRO A 681 7.47 27.84 26.70
C PRO A 681 7.31 29.01 27.69
N LEU A 682 8.11 29.01 28.77
CA LEU A 682 8.07 30.05 29.80
C LEU A 682 9.11 31.15 29.59
N TYR A 683 10.20 30.85 28.86
CA TYR A 683 11.32 31.76 28.64
C TYR A 683 11.75 31.66 27.16
N PRO A 684 11.14 32.41 26.24
CA PRO A 684 11.32 32.22 24.79
C PRO A 684 12.76 32.32 24.29
N HIS A 685 13.62 33.06 24.99
CA HIS A 685 15.06 33.23 24.71
C HIS A 685 15.94 32.08 25.25
N ARG A 686 15.34 31.05 25.85
CA ARG A 686 16.02 29.88 26.40
C ARG A 686 15.66 28.63 25.64
N LYS A 687 16.62 27.72 25.50
CA LYS A 687 16.41 26.40 24.91
C LYS A 687 16.26 25.36 26.01
N ILE A 688 15.44 24.35 25.73
CA ILE A 688 15.27 23.24 26.65
C ILE A 688 16.49 22.31 26.52
N THR A 689 17.10 21.98 27.64
CA THR A 689 18.03 20.85 27.78
C THR A 689 17.31 19.67 28.41
N MET A 690 17.70 18.45 28.01
CA MET A 690 17.11 17.22 28.50
C MET A 690 18.16 16.32 29.16
N GLY A 691 17.71 15.36 29.97
CA GLY A 691 18.58 14.43 30.69
C GLY A 691 19.19 15.03 31.96
N GLY A 692 19.93 14.21 32.71
CA GLY A 692 20.74 14.68 33.83
C GLY A 692 22.23 14.75 33.49
N CYS A 693 23.02 15.23 34.44
CA CYS A 693 24.48 15.25 34.38
C CYS A 693 25.08 14.47 35.56
N TRP A 694 26.40 14.32 35.61
CA TRP A 694 27.10 13.66 36.72
C TRP A 694 26.83 14.30 38.11
N ARG A 695 26.34 15.55 38.16
CA ARG A 695 25.93 16.24 39.41
C ARG A 695 24.44 16.12 39.74
N SER A 696 23.64 15.52 38.87
CA SER A 696 22.19 15.40 39.05
C SER A 696 21.83 14.33 40.09
N SER A 697 20.72 14.54 40.80
CA SER A 697 20.17 13.54 41.70
C SER A 697 19.43 12.42 40.93
N PRO A 698 19.23 11.24 41.53
CA PRO A 698 18.45 10.13 40.96
C PRO A 698 17.04 10.48 40.46
N LEU A 699 16.42 11.53 41.00
CA LEU A 699 15.10 12.02 40.55
C LEU A 699 15.23 12.92 39.32
N SER A 700 16.28 13.74 39.26
CA SER A 700 16.53 14.69 38.16
C SER A 700 16.99 14.02 36.86
N VAL A 701 17.45 12.77 36.91
CA VAL A 701 17.86 11.97 35.73
C VAL A 701 16.68 11.28 35.02
N ALA A 702 15.48 11.29 35.60
CA ALA A 702 14.28 10.75 34.96
C ALA A 702 13.89 11.62 33.74
N PRO A 703 13.86 11.08 32.51
CA PRO A 703 13.56 11.82 31.27
C PRO A 703 12.30 12.72 31.31
N ILE A 704 11.29 12.33 32.08
CA ILE A 704 10.01 13.06 32.18
C ILE A 704 10.16 14.36 33.00
N TYR A 705 11.09 14.39 33.96
CA TYR A 705 11.32 15.51 34.88
C TYR A 705 12.63 16.27 34.62
N SER A 706 13.42 15.85 33.64
CA SER A 706 14.79 16.33 33.43
C SER A 706 14.90 17.57 32.53
N ALA A 707 13.78 18.12 32.05
CA ALA A 707 13.76 19.29 31.18
C ALA A 707 14.14 20.57 31.93
N LEU A 708 15.20 21.26 31.52
CA LEU A 708 15.59 22.57 32.06
C LEU A 708 15.74 23.62 30.95
N ALA A 709 15.24 24.82 31.18
CA ALA A 709 15.42 25.95 30.27
C ALA A 709 16.75 26.66 30.56
N VAL A 710 17.62 26.73 29.56
CA VAL A 710 18.99 27.24 29.66
C VAL A 710 19.21 28.34 28.62
N GLU A 711 19.98 29.37 28.97
CA GLU A 711 20.32 30.48 28.07
C GLU A 711 21.24 30.01 26.95
N GLU A 712 20.95 30.43 25.72
CA GLU A 712 21.60 29.93 24.49
C GLU A 712 23.09 30.29 24.42
N GLU A 713 23.43 31.43 24.99
CA GLU A 713 24.76 32.05 24.99
C GLU A 713 25.58 31.65 26.23
N ALA A 714 24.92 31.11 27.26
CA ALA A 714 25.54 30.81 28.53
C ALA A 714 26.41 29.55 28.44
N TYR A 715 27.62 29.67 28.98
CA TYR A 715 28.55 28.55 29.05
C TYR A 715 28.17 27.62 30.21
N HIS A 716 27.62 26.47 29.88
CA HIS A 716 27.26 25.46 30.86
C HIS A 716 28.17 24.24 30.76
N GLU A 717 29.08 24.10 31.72
CA GLU A 717 30.04 22.98 31.77
C GLU A 717 29.37 21.59 31.86
N GLU A 718 28.09 21.56 32.21
CA GLU A 718 27.28 20.34 32.33
C GLU A 718 26.44 20.02 31.09
N VAL A 719 26.46 20.89 30.08
CA VAL A 719 25.63 20.77 28.87
C VAL A 719 26.51 20.41 27.68
N GLY A 720 26.18 19.29 27.05
CA GLY A 720 26.64 18.88 25.73
C GLY A 720 25.45 18.67 24.80
N PHE A 721 25.58 17.77 23.83
CA PHE A 721 24.50 17.49 22.89
C PHE A 721 24.71 16.16 22.14
N ARG A 722 23.63 15.71 21.51
CA ARG A 722 23.62 14.64 20.51
C ARG A 722 22.75 15.08 19.33
N CYS A 723 22.93 14.45 18.17
CA CYS A 723 22.24 14.89 16.97
C CYS A 723 21.16 13.91 16.50
N VAL A 724 20.21 14.42 15.71
CA VAL A 724 19.16 13.68 15.03
C VAL A 724 19.30 13.81 13.52
N ARG A 725 19.03 12.74 12.77
CA ARG A 725 19.00 12.72 11.30
C ARG A 725 17.65 12.21 10.79
N TYR A 726 17.03 12.97 9.90
CA TYR A 726 15.75 12.62 9.29
C TYR A 726 15.95 11.80 8.00
N LEU A 727 15.03 10.86 7.73
CA LEU A 727 15.15 9.87 6.64
C LEU A 727 14.40 10.23 5.35
N GLY A 728 13.79 11.43 5.25
CA GLY A 728 13.02 11.94 4.09
C GLY A 728 13.56 13.28 3.54
N GLU A 729 12.88 13.86 2.53
CA GLU A 729 13.24 15.19 2.00
C GLU A 729 13.32 16.20 3.14
N ILE A 730 14.45 16.89 3.16
CA ILE A 730 14.88 17.83 4.18
C ILE A 730 13.98 19.06 4.06
N ALA A 731 12.94 19.16 4.88
CA ALA A 731 12.48 20.46 5.31
C ALA A 731 13.42 20.89 6.45
N LEU A 732 14.51 21.58 6.09
CA LEU A 732 15.07 22.54 7.04
C LEU A 732 13.94 23.53 7.31
N PRO A 733 13.50 23.73 8.57
CA PRO A 733 12.62 24.85 8.83
C PRO A 733 13.37 26.13 8.43
N SER A 734 12.76 26.89 7.54
CA SER A 734 13.06 28.31 7.43
C SER A 734 12.63 28.96 8.75
N SER A 735 13.55 29.75 9.31
CA SER A 735 13.55 30.45 10.61
C SER A 735 13.74 29.55 11.83
#